data_AF-A0A0E3PY70-F1
#
_entry.id   AF-A0A0E3PY70-F1
#
_cell.length_a   1.000
_cell.length_b   1.000
_cell.length_c   1.000
_cell.angle_alpha   90.00
_cell.angle_beta   90.00
_cell.angle_gamma   90.00
#
_symmetry.space_group_name_H-M   'P 1'
#
loop_
_entity.id
_entity.type
_entity.pdbx_description
1 polymer ?
#
loop_
_entity_poly.entity_id
_entity_poly.type
_entity_poly.pdbx_seq_one_letter_code
_entity_poly.pdbx_strand_id
1 'polypeptide(L)'
;MIISESVAADELEIRLKKQTAELKKSNKWVSAEISESTQPEEDVLKSEEKFLILAENSPDVIVRFDRQNRHLYVNQVAADIYGYSQEEIKGKTHNELGSDPEKAKFWKEHNEKVFSTGKTETMEFDCILPQRKKYYFNILIIPEFVNDEVASVLTISRNVTDVKKTESTLKETLDNLEEMIKKRTEEIEKAYRSLKESEKCLAEAQKIAHLGSWNWNIVSNELYWSDEIYRIFGLSPQEFGATYDAFLSYVHPEDRDCVNNAVKGALEGKPYSIDHRIILKGGEERIVHEQGEVIFENGNVPVRMAGIVQDITERKKIEKALGMANAYNRSLIEVSLDPLVTIGPDGKITDVNRATEIVTGYFRSELIGTDFSDYFTEPEKAKEGYQYVFQKGLVRDYQLEIRHKHGHITPVLYNASIYRDENGRVTGVFAAARDITELKKAEEKIKALANAVESSNDAIITGTLDGTITSWNKGAEQIYGYLAEEVMGKNVSILEPDNLKGEIKQLFDKIKQGKKVKRYETLRLKKDGIAVNVSVTLSPIFDVSGNPVAFSGIARDITEKKITENLLHEKQMAEFANRTKSEFLANMSHELRTPLNSIIGFSDMLYEQAYGELNQKQLRAISNISNNGKHLLNLINGILDLSKIEANKMELDYKEFELASSLDLIRNILSPIADKKNIEIETGVDSSISKICADEDRFIRIMFNLVDNAIKFSFENSLVKIGTRKKGELVEITVEDTGIGIKTEDQNKLFKPFSQVNSFSSKKFQGTGLGLSLVKQIVNLHGGYVWFKCEQGKGSTFAFAIPITKG
;
A
#
# COMPACT_ATOMS: atom_id res chain seq x y z
N MET A 1 -35.52 -6.86 88.35
CA MET A 1 -36.05 -5.90 89.34
C MET A 1 -37.39 -6.34 89.96
N ILE A 2 -38.18 -7.20 89.30
CA ILE A 2 -39.50 -7.67 89.80
C ILE A 2 -39.40 -8.76 90.89
N ILE A 3 -38.22 -9.34 91.16
CA ILE A 3 -38.05 -10.46 92.11
C ILE A 3 -37.73 -10.00 93.55
N SER A 4 -37.27 -8.75 93.77
CA SER A 4 -36.88 -8.29 95.13
C SER A 4 -38.00 -7.66 95.95
N GLU A 5 -39.10 -7.21 95.33
CA GLU A 5 -40.23 -6.59 96.06
C GLU A 5 -41.13 -7.62 96.77
N SER A 6 -41.22 -8.85 96.24
CA SER A 6 -42.04 -9.92 96.82
C SER A 6 -41.51 -10.43 98.17
N VAL A 7 -40.18 -10.42 98.37
CA VAL A 7 -39.55 -10.99 99.57
C VAL A 7 -39.67 -10.05 100.78
N ALA A 8 -39.71 -8.73 100.55
CA ALA A 8 -39.82 -7.74 101.61
C ALA A 8 -41.23 -7.65 102.21
N ALA A 9 -42.28 -7.98 101.45
CA ALA A 9 -43.66 -7.94 101.90
C ALA A 9 -44.00 -9.07 102.91
N ASP A 10 -43.48 -10.27 102.67
CA ASP A 10 -43.75 -11.45 103.51
C ASP A 10 -43.09 -11.36 104.90
N GLU A 11 -41.89 -10.78 105.01
CA GLU A 11 -41.23 -10.58 106.31
C GLU A 11 -41.98 -9.61 107.23
N LEU A 12 -42.66 -8.62 106.64
CA LEU A 12 -43.39 -7.59 107.39
C LEU A 12 -44.67 -8.13 108.02
N GLU A 13 -45.38 -9.03 107.33
CA GLU A 13 -46.62 -9.65 107.81
C GLU A 13 -46.38 -10.60 108.99
N ILE A 14 -45.27 -11.36 108.97
CA ILE A 14 -44.89 -12.27 110.05
C ILE A 14 -44.57 -11.50 111.34
N ARG A 15 -43.91 -10.35 111.23
CA ARG A 15 -43.54 -9.51 112.39
C ARG A 15 -44.78 -8.93 113.08
N LEU A 16 -45.79 -8.54 112.30
CA LEU A 16 -47.03 -7.94 112.80
C LEU A 16 -47.88 -8.94 113.62
N LYS A 17 -47.98 -10.19 113.16
CA LYS A 17 -48.71 -11.27 113.85
C LYS A 17 -48.11 -11.63 115.21
N LYS A 18 -46.78 -11.51 115.35
CA LYS A 18 -46.08 -11.83 116.60
C LYS A 18 -46.35 -10.78 117.69
N GLN A 19 -46.34 -9.49 117.34
CA GLN A 19 -46.64 -8.40 118.28
C GLN A 19 -48.10 -8.42 118.79
N THR A 20 -49.06 -8.77 117.94
CA THR A 20 -50.49 -8.82 118.33
C THR A 20 -50.77 -9.96 119.33
N ALA A 21 -50.01 -11.05 119.29
CA ALA A 21 -50.15 -12.16 120.22
C ALA A 21 -49.61 -11.83 121.63
N GLU A 22 -48.52 -11.07 121.73
CA GLU A 22 -47.94 -10.64 123.01
C GLU A 22 -48.85 -9.63 123.75
N LEU A 23 -49.44 -8.68 123.02
CA LEU A 23 -50.39 -7.70 123.57
C LEU A 23 -51.64 -8.37 124.18
N LYS A 24 -52.19 -9.40 123.53
CA LYS A 24 -53.34 -10.16 124.06
C LYS A 24 -53.02 -10.91 125.36
N LYS A 25 -51.76 -11.31 125.56
CA LYS A 25 -51.31 -12.03 126.77
C LYS A 25 -51.16 -11.08 127.96
N SER A 26 -50.63 -9.87 127.72
CA SER A 26 -50.45 -8.84 128.74
C SER A 26 -51.79 -8.29 129.25
N ASN A 27 -52.77 -8.08 128.37
CA ASN A 27 -54.10 -7.60 128.76
C ASN A 27 -54.87 -8.57 129.68
N LYS A 28 -54.64 -9.89 129.53
CA LYS A 28 -55.27 -10.92 130.37
C LYS A 28 -54.73 -10.93 131.81
N TRP A 29 -53.49 -10.49 132.00
CA TRP A 29 -52.83 -10.45 133.30
C TRP A 29 -53.33 -9.25 134.12
N VAL A 30 -53.43 -8.09 133.48
CA VAL A 30 -53.96 -6.85 134.10
C VAL A 30 -55.42 -7.01 134.54
N SER A 31 -56.25 -7.72 133.77
CA SER A 31 -57.66 -7.95 134.12
C SER A 31 -57.85 -8.87 135.34
N ALA A 32 -56.87 -9.72 135.68
CA ALA A 32 -56.97 -10.64 136.81
C ALA A 32 -56.65 -9.95 138.15
N GLU A 33 -55.74 -8.97 138.14
CA GLU A 33 -55.23 -8.28 139.34
C GLU A 33 -56.20 -7.21 139.89
N ILE A 34 -57.14 -6.73 139.06
CA ILE A 34 -58.14 -5.71 139.43
C ILE A 34 -59.33 -6.32 140.21
N SER A 35 -59.49 -7.65 140.23
CA SER A 35 -60.71 -8.29 140.79
C SER A 35 -60.66 -8.67 142.29
N GLU A 36 -59.53 -8.48 143.00
CA GLU A 36 -59.36 -8.99 144.38
C GLU A 36 -59.00 -7.95 145.47
N SER A 37 -59.00 -6.64 145.18
CA SER A 37 -58.69 -5.62 146.20
C SER A 37 -59.93 -5.10 146.91
N THR A 38 -59.93 -5.18 148.25
CA THR A 38 -61.04 -4.79 149.15
C THR A 38 -60.84 -3.45 149.86
N GLN A 39 -59.99 -2.55 149.33
CA GLN A 39 -59.77 -1.20 149.87
C GLN A 39 -59.72 -0.13 148.74
N PRO A 40 -60.85 0.47 148.35
CA PRO A 40 -60.95 1.32 147.14
C PRO A 40 -60.21 2.66 147.19
N GLU A 41 -59.80 3.16 148.36
CA GLU A 41 -59.08 4.45 148.44
C GLU A 41 -57.58 4.33 148.09
N GLU A 42 -56.92 3.20 148.38
CA GLU A 42 -55.50 3.00 148.03
C GLU A 42 -55.27 2.77 146.53
N ASP A 43 -56.23 2.11 145.87
CA ASP A 43 -56.13 1.79 144.43
C ASP A 43 -56.31 3.02 143.54
N VAL A 44 -57.13 3.99 143.96
CA VAL A 44 -57.26 5.27 143.26
C VAL A 44 -55.95 6.07 143.32
N LEU A 45 -55.30 6.12 144.49
CA LEU A 45 -54.03 6.85 144.67
C LEU A 45 -52.89 6.24 143.83
N LYS A 46 -52.77 4.90 143.82
CA LYS A 46 -51.76 4.19 143.01
C LYS A 46 -52.00 4.32 141.50
N SER A 47 -53.26 4.37 141.07
CA SER A 47 -53.62 4.56 139.67
C SER A 47 -53.27 5.98 139.19
N GLU A 48 -53.51 6.99 140.04
CA GLU A 48 -53.18 8.38 139.76
C GLU A 48 -51.66 8.61 139.67
N GLU A 49 -50.87 8.06 140.58
CA GLU A 49 -49.40 8.11 140.52
C GLU A 49 -48.84 7.45 139.24
N LYS A 50 -49.38 6.29 138.84
CA LYS A 50 -48.97 5.60 137.61
C LYS A 50 -49.28 6.41 136.35
N PHE A 51 -50.45 7.06 136.29
CA PHE A 51 -50.80 7.92 135.17
C PHE A 51 -49.82 9.09 135.04
N LEU A 52 -49.53 9.77 136.16
CA LEU A 52 -48.59 10.90 136.17
C LEU A 52 -47.21 10.49 135.65
N ILE A 53 -46.66 9.37 136.11
CA ILE A 53 -45.35 8.87 135.65
C ILE A 53 -45.35 8.61 134.13
N LEU A 54 -46.40 7.97 133.60
CA LEU A 54 -46.50 7.66 132.17
C LEU A 54 -46.67 8.90 131.31
N ALA A 55 -47.51 9.84 131.74
CA ALA A 55 -47.78 11.06 131.00
C ALA A 55 -46.57 12.01 130.99
N GLU A 56 -45.85 12.13 132.11
CA GLU A 56 -44.64 12.97 132.22
C GLU A 56 -43.47 12.45 131.39
N ASN A 57 -43.33 11.13 131.24
CA ASN A 57 -42.26 10.54 130.42
C ASN A 57 -42.61 10.39 128.94
N SER A 58 -43.82 10.80 128.52
CA SER A 58 -44.21 10.75 127.11
C SER A 58 -43.47 11.84 126.32
N PRO A 59 -42.87 11.51 125.15
CA PRO A 59 -42.33 12.53 124.26
C PRO A 59 -43.42 13.33 123.53
N ASP A 60 -44.68 12.90 123.65
CA ASP A 60 -45.85 13.60 123.10
C ASP A 60 -46.34 14.67 124.07
N VAL A 61 -46.94 15.74 123.54
CA VAL A 61 -47.59 16.79 124.32
C VAL A 61 -48.90 16.25 124.86
N ILE A 62 -49.02 16.12 126.18
CA ILE A 62 -50.22 15.58 126.83
C ILE A 62 -50.87 16.65 127.69
N VAL A 63 -52.14 16.95 127.41
CA VAL A 63 -52.90 17.99 128.10
C VAL A 63 -54.31 17.51 128.38
N ARG A 64 -54.80 17.70 129.61
CA ARG A 64 -56.17 17.41 130.01
C ARG A 64 -56.94 18.71 130.22
N PHE A 65 -58.14 18.80 129.67
CA PHE A 65 -59.02 19.97 129.79
C PHE A 65 -60.32 19.63 130.52
N ASP A 66 -60.85 20.60 131.26
CA ASP A 66 -62.24 20.57 131.75
C ASP A 66 -63.23 21.08 130.68
N ARG A 67 -64.52 20.99 130.99
CA ARG A 67 -65.61 21.42 130.09
C ARG A 67 -65.63 22.92 129.80
N GLN A 68 -64.93 23.74 130.61
CA GLN A 68 -64.70 25.16 130.35
C GLN A 68 -63.37 25.42 129.60
N ASN A 69 -62.71 24.37 129.10
CA ASN A 69 -61.40 24.41 128.45
C ASN A 69 -60.27 24.96 129.33
N ARG A 70 -60.37 24.82 130.66
CA ARG A 70 -59.24 25.07 131.55
C ARG A 70 -58.37 23.83 131.64
N HIS A 71 -57.06 24.04 131.73
CA HIS A 71 -56.09 22.96 131.84
C HIS A 71 -56.19 22.30 133.22
N LEU A 72 -56.63 21.04 133.26
CA LEU A 72 -56.64 20.22 134.47
C LEU A 72 -55.26 19.60 134.73
N TYR A 73 -54.58 19.22 133.66
CA TYR A 73 -53.25 18.63 133.69
C TYR A 73 -52.49 18.97 132.40
N VAL A 74 -51.17 19.13 132.52
CA VAL A 74 -50.24 19.31 131.41
C VAL A 74 -48.97 18.54 131.76
N ASN A 75 -48.42 17.74 130.84
CA ASN A 75 -47.11 17.13 131.07
C ASN A 75 -45.96 18.12 130.82
N GLN A 76 -44.74 17.77 131.22
CA GLN A 76 -43.57 18.64 131.09
C GLN A 76 -43.31 19.05 129.63
N VAL A 77 -43.50 18.13 128.67
CA VAL A 77 -43.35 18.44 127.24
C VAL A 77 -44.36 19.51 126.78
N ALA A 78 -45.59 19.46 127.27
CA ALA A 78 -46.59 20.50 127.01
C ALA A 78 -46.20 21.85 127.64
N ALA A 79 -45.72 21.82 128.88
CA ALA A 79 -45.25 23.02 129.59
C ALA A 79 -44.08 23.69 128.84
N ASP A 80 -43.10 22.91 128.37
CA ASP A 80 -41.96 23.39 127.60
C ASP A 80 -42.39 24.01 126.26
N ILE A 81 -43.40 23.43 125.61
CA ILE A 81 -43.94 23.97 124.34
C ILE A 81 -44.77 25.24 124.56
N TYR A 82 -45.59 25.29 125.62
CA TYR A 82 -46.34 26.49 125.98
C TYR A 82 -45.45 27.61 126.52
N GLY A 83 -44.27 27.27 127.05
CA GLY A 83 -43.32 28.22 127.63
C GLY A 83 -43.73 28.72 129.02
N TYR A 84 -44.60 27.99 129.72
CA TYR A 84 -45.08 28.28 131.07
C TYR A 84 -44.85 27.07 131.98
N SER A 85 -44.69 27.28 133.28
CA SER A 85 -44.65 26.15 134.22
C SER A 85 -46.01 25.48 134.35
N GLN A 86 -46.03 24.19 134.72
CA GLN A 86 -47.28 23.43 134.86
C GLN A 86 -48.26 24.09 135.85
N GLU A 87 -47.75 24.65 136.93
CA GLU A 87 -48.55 25.36 137.94
C GLU A 87 -49.18 26.65 137.39
N GLU A 88 -48.47 27.39 136.54
CA GLU A 88 -49.00 28.61 135.91
C GLU A 88 -50.09 28.31 134.88
N ILE A 89 -50.06 27.12 134.28
CA ILE A 89 -51.02 26.67 133.26
C ILE A 89 -52.28 26.11 133.92
N LYS A 90 -52.14 25.39 135.03
CA LYS A 90 -53.25 24.69 135.69
C LYS A 90 -54.38 25.67 136.06
N GLY A 91 -55.59 25.31 135.66
CA GLY A 91 -56.79 26.11 135.90
C GLY A 91 -56.98 27.31 134.96
N LYS A 92 -56.07 27.58 134.01
CA LYS A 92 -56.25 28.63 133.00
C LYS A 92 -56.69 28.06 131.66
N THR A 93 -57.37 28.87 130.85
CA THR A 93 -57.69 28.59 129.44
C THR A 93 -56.53 29.02 128.53
N HIS A 94 -56.45 28.53 127.28
CA HIS A 94 -55.43 28.99 126.32
C HIS A 94 -55.44 30.52 126.09
N ASN A 95 -56.62 31.14 126.14
CA ASN A 95 -56.77 32.59 126.00
C ASN A 95 -56.12 33.35 127.17
N GLU A 96 -56.28 32.86 128.41
CA GLU A 96 -55.67 33.46 129.59
C GLU A 96 -54.15 33.26 129.64
N LEU A 97 -53.64 32.25 128.92
CA LEU A 97 -52.21 31.99 128.71
C LEU A 97 -51.62 32.79 127.54
N GLY A 98 -52.36 33.74 126.95
CA GLY A 98 -51.87 34.58 125.87
C GLY A 98 -51.62 33.84 124.55
N SER A 99 -52.24 32.65 124.35
CA SER A 99 -52.16 31.93 123.08
C SER A 99 -52.82 32.73 121.95
N ASP A 100 -52.35 32.54 120.72
CA ASP A 100 -52.95 33.12 119.51
C ASP A 100 -54.48 32.87 119.50
N PRO A 101 -55.32 33.92 119.37
CA PRO A 101 -56.77 33.78 119.41
C PRO A 101 -57.34 32.74 118.44
N GLU A 102 -56.74 32.57 117.26
CA GLU A 102 -57.17 31.54 116.30
C GLU A 102 -56.85 30.13 116.80
N LYS A 103 -55.67 29.93 117.42
CA LYS A 103 -55.30 28.63 117.99
C LYS A 103 -56.11 28.30 119.23
N ALA A 104 -56.37 29.29 120.09
CA ALA A 104 -57.21 29.10 121.26
C ALA A 104 -58.67 28.78 120.86
N LYS A 105 -59.17 29.42 119.80
CA LYS A 105 -60.47 29.07 119.20
C LYS A 105 -60.47 27.67 118.61
N PHE A 106 -59.42 27.30 117.87
CA PHE A 106 -59.25 25.95 117.32
C PHE A 106 -59.32 24.88 118.40
N TRP A 107 -58.54 25.02 119.48
CA TRP A 107 -58.57 24.08 120.61
C TRP A 107 -59.95 24.04 121.28
N LYS A 108 -60.57 25.20 121.49
CA LYS A 108 -61.90 25.27 122.09
C LYS A 108 -62.94 24.50 121.27
N GLU A 109 -62.99 24.72 119.95
CA GLU A 109 -63.96 24.09 119.06
C GLU A 109 -63.81 22.57 119.00
N HIS A 110 -62.57 22.06 118.88
CA HIS A 110 -62.32 20.63 118.79
C HIS A 110 -62.54 19.92 120.14
N ASN A 111 -62.09 20.53 121.25
CA ASN A 111 -62.39 19.99 122.58
C ASN A 111 -63.91 19.99 122.84
N GLU A 112 -64.64 21.06 122.51
CA GLU A 112 -66.10 21.15 122.69
C GLU A 112 -66.86 20.14 121.82
N LYS A 113 -66.35 19.85 120.62
CA LYS A 113 -66.87 18.77 119.76
C LYS A 113 -66.67 17.39 120.41
N VAL A 114 -65.52 17.12 121.03
CA VAL A 114 -65.30 15.85 121.74
C VAL A 114 -66.17 15.77 123.00
N PHE A 115 -66.30 16.86 123.77
CA PHE A 115 -67.20 16.93 124.93
C PHE A 115 -68.67 16.69 124.57
N SER A 116 -69.14 17.20 123.42
CA SER A 116 -70.54 17.06 122.99
C SER A 116 -70.83 15.71 122.32
N THR A 117 -69.87 15.14 121.59
CA THR A 117 -70.06 13.88 120.85
C THR A 117 -69.67 12.63 121.63
N GLY A 118 -68.80 12.76 122.63
CA GLY A 118 -68.20 11.62 123.35
C GLY A 118 -67.31 10.74 122.47
N LYS A 119 -66.86 11.22 121.30
CA LYS A 119 -66.00 10.46 120.38
C LYS A 119 -64.62 11.08 120.25
N THR A 120 -63.60 10.23 120.15
CA THR A 120 -62.21 10.63 119.88
C THR A 120 -62.07 11.34 118.53
N GLU A 121 -61.25 12.40 118.48
CA GLU A 121 -60.95 13.14 117.25
C GLU A 121 -59.45 13.11 116.93
N THR A 122 -59.10 12.92 115.65
CA THR A 122 -57.72 12.99 115.16
C THR A 122 -57.57 14.05 114.08
N MET A 123 -56.48 14.80 114.11
CA MET A 123 -56.20 15.86 113.12
C MET A 123 -54.71 16.12 112.98
N GLU A 124 -54.31 16.70 111.85
CA GLU A 124 -52.99 17.31 111.72
C GLU A 124 -53.12 18.80 112.06
N PHE A 125 -52.15 19.32 112.79
CA PHE A 125 -52.06 20.72 113.17
C PHE A 125 -50.64 21.18 113.01
N ASP A 126 -50.43 22.17 112.17
CA ASP A 126 -49.15 22.85 112.08
C ASP A 126 -49.17 24.15 112.88
N CYS A 127 -48.06 24.41 113.56
CA CYS A 127 -47.89 25.67 114.24
C CYS A 127 -46.45 26.16 114.16
N ILE A 128 -46.31 27.47 114.18
CA ILE A 128 -45.03 28.14 114.32
C ILE A 128 -44.91 28.51 115.80
N LEU A 129 -43.95 27.92 116.49
CA LEU A 129 -43.59 28.25 117.87
C LEU A 129 -42.71 29.53 117.88
N PRO A 130 -42.54 30.21 119.03
CA PRO A 130 -41.84 31.52 119.12
C PRO A 130 -40.44 31.56 118.49
N GLN A 131 -39.77 30.42 118.35
CA GLN A 131 -38.48 30.27 117.66
C GLN A 131 -38.57 30.36 116.12
N ARG A 132 -39.71 30.75 115.53
CA ARG A 132 -40.00 30.81 114.08
C ARG A 132 -39.84 29.48 113.32
N LYS A 133 -39.72 28.37 114.03
CA LYS A 133 -39.66 27.03 113.43
C LYS A 133 -41.07 26.49 113.28
N LYS A 134 -41.40 26.04 112.07
CA LYS A 134 -42.68 25.40 111.75
C LYS A 134 -42.63 23.95 112.19
N TYR A 135 -43.61 23.54 112.96
CA TYR A 135 -43.79 22.19 113.44
C TYR A 135 -45.10 21.62 112.90
N TYR A 136 -45.10 20.33 112.60
CA TYR A 136 -46.28 19.57 112.24
C TYR A 136 -46.58 18.61 113.39
N PHE A 137 -47.80 18.65 113.90
CA PHE A 137 -48.28 17.75 114.96
C PHE A 137 -49.45 16.92 114.45
N ASN A 138 -49.47 15.65 114.85
CA ASN A 138 -50.66 14.82 114.77
C ASN A 138 -51.29 14.80 116.16
N ILE A 139 -52.51 15.32 116.25
CA ILE A 139 -53.25 15.48 117.50
C ILE A 139 -54.32 14.39 117.59
N LEU A 140 -54.47 13.84 118.79
CA LEU A 140 -55.50 12.91 119.20
C LEU A 140 -56.20 13.46 120.46
N ILE A 141 -57.49 13.77 120.38
CA ILE A 141 -58.31 14.29 121.49
C ILE A 141 -59.27 13.19 121.93
N ILE A 142 -59.20 12.77 123.19
CA ILE A 142 -59.89 11.60 123.74
C ILE A 142 -60.82 12.04 124.90
N PRO A 143 -62.12 11.67 124.90
CA PRO A 143 -63.02 11.95 126.01
C PRO A 143 -62.79 10.99 127.19
N GLU A 144 -62.84 11.52 128.42
CA GLU A 144 -62.80 10.76 129.66
C GLU A 144 -64.15 10.82 130.37
N PHE A 145 -64.76 9.66 130.61
CA PHE A 145 -66.13 9.55 131.13
C PHE A 145 -66.16 9.30 132.64
N VAL A 146 -67.06 9.98 133.34
CA VAL A 146 -67.42 9.71 134.75
C VAL A 146 -68.95 9.76 134.85
N ASN A 147 -69.58 8.69 135.37
CA ASN A 147 -71.05 8.53 135.45
C ASN A 147 -71.77 8.79 134.11
N ASP A 148 -71.27 8.19 133.02
CA ASP A 148 -71.78 8.32 131.65
C ASP A 148 -71.78 9.75 131.04
N GLU A 149 -71.13 10.72 131.69
CA GLU A 149 -70.85 12.05 131.13
C GLU A 149 -69.35 12.25 130.88
N VAL A 150 -68.99 13.01 129.83
CA VAL A 150 -67.59 13.39 129.57
C VAL A 150 -67.15 14.42 130.61
N ALA A 151 -66.31 14.00 131.55
CA ALA A 151 -65.81 14.82 132.65
C ALA A 151 -64.64 15.71 132.21
N SER A 152 -63.73 15.15 131.41
CA SER A 152 -62.56 15.83 130.87
C SER A 152 -62.22 15.31 129.48
N VAL A 153 -61.38 16.04 128.75
CA VAL A 153 -60.79 15.56 127.49
C VAL A 153 -59.27 15.54 127.59
N LEU A 154 -58.67 14.42 127.22
CA LEU A 154 -57.24 14.21 127.16
C LEU A 154 -56.75 14.37 125.71
N THR A 155 -55.89 15.36 125.49
CA THR A 155 -55.27 15.65 124.21
C THR A 155 -53.83 15.14 124.21
N ILE A 156 -53.46 14.38 123.19
CA ILE A 156 -52.11 13.91 122.92
C ILE A 156 -51.68 14.45 121.56
N SER A 157 -50.58 15.22 121.51
CA SER A 157 -50.06 15.78 120.25
C SER A 157 -48.63 15.28 119.99
N ARG A 158 -48.44 14.56 118.88
CA ARG A 158 -47.16 14.01 118.44
C ARG A 158 -46.53 14.84 117.35
N ASN A 159 -45.25 15.21 117.48
CA ASN A 159 -44.51 15.96 116.45
C ASN A 159 -44.05 15.05 115.29
N VAL A 160 -44.38 15.40 114.04
CA VAL A 160 -44.08 14.64 112.80
C VAL A 160 -43.28 15.45 111.76
N THR A 161 -42.61 16.51 112.18
CA THR A 161 -41.95 17.48 111.28
C THR A 161 -40.88 16.88 110.37
N ASP A 162 -40.03 15.98 110.88
CA ASP A 162 -38.92 15.43 110.10
C ASP A 162 -39.39 14.46 109.00
N VAL A 163 -40.53 13.80 109.22
CA VAL A 163 -41.17 12.91 108.25
C VAL A 163 -41.65 13.72 107.04
N LYS A 164 -42.40 14.81 107.28
CA LYS A 164 -42.92 15.68 106.21
C LYS A 164 -41.81 16.34 105.37
N LYS A 165 -40.67 16.68 105.96
CA LYS A 165 -39.53 17.23 105.22
C LYS A 165 -38.91 16.22 104.26
N THR A 166 -38.76 14.97 104.69
CA THR A 166 -38.13 13.91 103.88
C THR A 166 -38.98 13.56 102.66
N GLU A 167 -40.31 13.51 102.81
CA GLU A 167 -41.23 13.27 101.69
C GLU A 167 -41.13 14.33 100.60
N SER A 168 -40.97 15.61 100.98
CA SER A 168 -40.85 16.71 100.02
C SER A 168 -39.58 16.63 99.18
N THR A 169 -38.44 16.33 99.79
CA THR A 169 -37.15 16.25 99.08
C THR A 169 -37.12 15.09 98.08
N LEU A 170 -37.69 13.93 98.44
CA LEU A 170 -37.71 12.78 97.55
C LEU A 170 -38.51 13.07 96.27
N LYS A 171 -39.63 13.79 96.40
CA LYS A 171 -40.47 14.15 95.26
C LYS A 171 -39.74 15.02 94.23
N GLU A 172 -39.01 16.05 94.67
CA GLU A 172 -38.23 16.91 93.78
C GLU A 172 -37.14 16.15 93.01
N THR A 173 -36.49 15.16 93.64
CA THR A 173 -35.44 14.38 92.96
C THR A 173 -35.98 13.48 91.84
N LEU A 174 -37.21 12.98 91.99
CA LEU A 174 -37.83 12.07 91.04
C LEU A 174 -38.23 12.81 89.75
N ASP A 175 -38.85 13.99 89.90
CA ASP A 175 -39.27 14.85 88.79
C ASP A 175 -38.07 15.26 87.90
N ASN A 176 -36.92 15.59 88.51
CA ASN A 176 -35.70 15.96 87.77
C ASN A 176 -35.10 14.80 86.95
N LEU A 177 -35.18 13.56 87.45
CA LEU A 177 -34.65 12.39 86.75
C LEU A 177 -35.49 12.06 85.50
N GLU A 178 -36.81 12.17 85.59
CA GLU A 178 -37.71 11.93 84.46
C GLU A 178 -37.47 12.89 83.30
N GLU A 179 -37.24 14.18 83.60
CA GLU A 179 -36.96 15.20 82.58
C GLU A 179 -35.64 14.91 81.82
N MET A 180 -34.62 14.45 82.54
CA MET A 180 -33.29 14.18 81.97
C MET A 180 -33.29 12.95 81.05
N ILE A 181 -34.05 11.89 81.38
CA ILE A 181 -34.20 10.70 80.53
C ILE A 181 -34.89 11.07 79.21
N LYS A 182 -35.96 11.86 79.27
CA LYS A 182 -36.71 12.28 78.08
C LYS A 182 -35.80 12.99 77.07
N LYS A 183 -34.97 13.92 77.54
CA LYS A 183 -34.04 14.68 76.69
C LYS A 183 -33.00 13.78 76.00
N ARG A 184 -32.42 12.82 76.74
CA ARG A 184 -31.42 11.87 76.17
C ARG A 184 -32.00 10.98 75.08
N THR A 185 -33.25 10.52 75.24
CA THR A 185 -33.89 9.66 74.23
C THR A 185 -34.14 10.42 72.92
N GLU A 186 -34.58 11.67 72.98
CA GLU A 186 -34.78 12.52 71.79
C GLU A 186 -33.48 12.77 71.01
N GLU A 187 -32.36 12.98 71.71
CA GLU A 187 -31.03 13.16 71.09
C GLU A 187 -30.57 11.90 70.33
N ILE A 188 -30.77 10.72 70.92
CA ILE A 188 -30.38 9.44 70.30
C ILE A 188 -31.21 9.14 69.06
N GLU A 189 -32.53 9.35 69.10
CA GLU A 189 -33.38 9.12 67.92
C GLU A 189 -32.99 10.03 66.75
N LYS A 190 -32.66 11.29 67.04
CA LYS A 190 -32.22 12.25 66.02
C LYS A 190 -30.89 11.82 65.39
N ALA A 191 -29.92 11.41 66.19
CA ALA A 191 -28.64 10.91 65.70
C ALA A 191 -28.82 9.64 64.85
N TYR A 192 -29.67 8.71 65.29
CA TYR A 192 -29.93 7.47 64.55
C TYR A 192 -30.57 7.72 63.18
N ARG A 193 -31.56 8.63 63.08
CA ARG A 193 -32.16 9.00 61.78
C ARG A 193 -31.14 9.63 60.83
N SER A 194 -30.32 10.56 61.34
CA SER A 194 -29.29 11.22 60.53
C SER A 194 -28.25 10.24 59.99
N LEU A 195 -27.83 9.25 60.78
CA LEU A 195 -26.89 8.22 60.35
C LEU A 195 -27.49 7.37 59.22
N LYS A 196 -28.74 6.91 59.41
CA LYS A 196 -29.43 6.07 58.42
C LYS A 196 -29.66 6.78 57.08
N GLU A 197 -29.96 8.07 57.10
CA GLU A 197 -30.08 8.87 55.86
C GLU A 197 -28.73 9.03 55.15
N SER A 198 -27.66 9.29 55.90
CA SER A 198 -26.31 9.38 55.34
C SER A 198 -25.84 8.06 54.71
N GLU A 199 -26.08 6.92 55.38
CA GLU A 199 -25.73 5.59 54.86
C GLU A 199 -26.47 5.29 53.54
N LYS A 200 -27.77 5.59 53.49
CA LYS A 200 -28.57 5.41 52.27
C LYS A 200 -28.06 6.30 51.12
N CYS A 201 -27.78 7.57 51.40
CA CYS A 201 -27.27 8.50 50.40
C CYS A 201 -25.91 8.06 49.83
N LEU A 202 -25.02 7.53 50.69
CA LEU A 202 -23.73 7.00 50.27
C LEU A 202 -23.88 5.76 49.38
N ALA A 203 -24.77 4.82 49.74
CA ALA A 203 -25.03 3.62 48.94
C ALA A 203 -25.62 3.96 47.55
N GLU A 204 -26.50 4.96 47.46
CA GLU A 204 -27.04 5.43 46.18
C GLU A 204 -25.98 6.12 45.32
N ALA A 205 -25.12 6.96 45.92
CA ALA A 205 -24.02 7.61 45.21
C ALA A 205 -23.01 6.60 44.65
N GLN A 206 -22.64 5.58 45.44
CA GLN A 206 -21.79 4.47 45.01
C GLN A 206 -22.38 3.73 43.80
N LYS A 207 -23.70 3.45 43.85
CA LYS A 207 -24.42 2.82 42.74
C LYS A 207 -24.41 3.65 41.45
N ILE A 208 -24.69 4.95 41.53
CA ILE A 208 -24.74 5.83 40.34
C ILE A 208 -23.36 5.96 39.69
N ALA A 209 -22.31 6.06 40.51
CA ALA A 209 -20.95 6.19 40.01
C ALA A 209 -20.32 4.85 39.55
N HIS A 210 -21.04 3.74 39.71
CA HIS A 210 -20.52 2.37 39.53
C HIS A 210 -19.23 2.14 40.31
N LEU A 211 -19.19 2.66 41.54
CA LEU A 211 -18.04 2.61 42.45
C LEU A 211 -18.38 1.73 43.65
N GLY A 212 -17.80 0.54 43.69
CA GLY A 212 -17.87 -0.31 44.87
C GLY A 212 -16.67 -0.08 45.78
N SER A 213 -16.90 -0.02 47.09
CA SER A 213 -15.82 0.02 48.09
C SER A 213 -15.54 -1.37 48.67
N TRP A 214 -14.27 -1.69 48.89
CA TRP A 214 -13.81 -2.92 49.54
C TRP A 214 -12.89 -2.61 50.72
N ASN A 215 -12.85 -3.53 51.68
CA ASN A 215 -12.03 -3.44 52.86
C ASN A 215 -11.45 -4.82 53.20
N TRP A 216 -10.14 -4.95 53.09
CA TRP A 216 -9.42 -6.18 53.35
C TRP A 216 -8.66 -6.08 54.68
N ASN A 217 -9.00 -6.94 55.63
CA ASN A 217 -8.17 -7.18 56.80
C ASN A 217 -7.06 -8.17 56.43
N ILE A 218 -5.82 -7.70 56.45
CA ILE A 218 -4.67 -8.47 55.97
C ILE A 218 -4.30 -9.58 56.96
N VAL A 219 -4.56 -9.38 58.25
CA VAL A 219 -4.22 -10.33 59.31
C VAL A 219 -5.21 -11.50 59.37
N SER A 220 -6.51 -11.22 59.29
CA SER A 220 -7.55 -12.27 59.27
C SER A 220 -7.87 -12.80 57.87
N ASN A 221 -7.34 -12.16 56.82
CA ASN A 221 -7.69 -12.36 55.42
C ASN A 221 -9.19 -12.18 55.10
N GLU A 222 -9.90 -11.40 55.92
CA GLU A 222 -11.33 -11.13 55.70
C GLU A 222 -11.50 -9.92 54.77
N LEU A 223 -12.18 -10.14 53.65
CA LEU A 223 -12.46 -9.13 52.64
C LEU A 223 -13.96 -8.78 52.66
N TYR A 224 -14.23 -7.53 53.01
CA TYR A 224 -15.55 -6.92 52.96
C TYR A 224 -15.75 -6.19 51.64
N TRP A 225 -16.92 -6.39 51.03
CA TRP A 225 -17.36 -5.71 49.81
C TRP A 225 -18.65 -4.95 50.06
N SER A 226 -18.75 -3.75 49.51
CA SER A 226 -20.03 -3.06 49.37
C SER A 226 -20.97 -3.76 48.38
N ASP A 227 -22.27 -3.50 48.51
CA ASP A 227 -23.32 -4.03 47.61
C ASP A 227 -23.03 -3.79 46.12
N GLU A 228 -22.35 -2.69 45.79
CA GLU A 228 -22.05 -2.35 44.39
C GLU A 228 -20.95 -3.24 43.79
N ILE A 229 -19.97 -3.71 44.57
CA ILE A 229 -18.95 -4.67 44.06
C ILE A 229 -19.63 -5.97 43.63
N TYR A 230 -20.58 -6.46 44.42
CA TYR A 230 -21.35 -7.65 44.06
C TYR A 230 -22.09 -7.46 42.72
N ARG A 231 -22.59 -6.25 42.41
CA ARG A 231 -23.20 -5.96 41.10
C ARG A 231 -22.18 -5.88 39.97
N ILE A 232 -21.03 -5.24 40.19
CA ILE A 232 -19.94 -5.14 39.21
C ILE A 232 -19.44 -6.54 38.83
N PHE A 233 -19.32 -7.44 39.82
CA PHE A 233 -18.85 -8.82 39.65
C PHE A 233 -19.98 -9.81 39.31
N GLY A 234 -21.24 -9.37 39.28
CA GLY A 234 -22.43 -10.19 39.00
C GLY A 234 -22.63 -11.35 39.98
N LEU A 235 -22.30 -11.12 41.25
CA LEU A 235 -22.40 -12.09 42.35
C LEU A 235 -23.50 -11.66 43.33
N SER A 236 -24.02 -12.61 44.09
CA SER A 236 -24.79 -12.30 45.30
C SER A 236 -23.89 -12.36 46.55
N PRO A 237 -24.19 -11.59 47.62
CA PRO A 237 -23.36 -11.56 48.83
C PRO A 237 -23.09 -12.92 49.48
N GLN A 238 -23.96 -13.90 49.25
CA GLN A 238 -23.88 -15.25 49.83
C GLN A 238 -22.95 -16.20 49.07
N GLU A 239 -22.48 -15.80 47.88
CA GLU A 239 -21.68 -16.65 46.97
C GLU A 239 -20.18 -16.35 47.02
N PHE A 240 -19.75 -15.32 47.76
CA PHE A 240 -18.37 -14.89 47.84
C PHE A 240 -17.68 -15.43 49.10
N GLY A 241 -16.46 -15.97 48.95
CA GLY A 241 -15.68 -16.55 50.05
C GLY A 241 -15.09 -15.55 51.06
N ALA A 242 -15.34 -14.25 50.89
CA ALA A 242 -14.88 -13.17 51.76
C ALA A 242 -13.36 -13.17 52.02
N THR A 243 -12.54 -13.57 51.03
CA THR A 243 -11.07 -13.56 51.12
C THR A 243 -10.43 -12.93 49.89
N TYR A 244 -9.16 -12.54 50.02
CA TYR A 244 -8.37 -12.06 48.90
C TYR A 244 -8.18 -13.11 47.80
N ASP A 245 -7.94 -14.37 48.17
CA ASP A 245 -7.80 -15.47 47.21
C ASP A 245 -9.08 -15.70 46.41
N ALA A 246 -10.24 -15.53 47.05
CA ALA A 246 -11.54 -15.60 46.37
C ALA A 246 -11.67 -14.47 45.35
N PHE A 247 -11.29 -13.23 45.68
CA PHE A 247 -11.24 -12.11 44.73
C PHE A 247 -10.35 -12.43 43.53
N LEU A 248 -9.12 -12.89 43.77
CA LEU A 248 -8.14 -13.17 42.73
C LEU A 248 -8.62 -14.25 41.73
N SER A 249 -9.50 -15.16 42.17
CA SER A 249 -10.11 -16.15 41.28
C SER A 249 -11.01 -15.54 40.20
N TYR A 250 -11.63 -14.38 40.47
CA TYR A 250 -12.46 -13.63 39.52
C TYR A 250 -11.65 -12.71 38.60
N VAL A 251 -10.40 -12.42 38.93
CA VAL A 251 -9.48 -11.71 38.03
C VAL A 251 -9.12 -12.62 36.86
N HIS A 252 -9.07 -12.05 35.66
CA HIS A 252 -8.70 -12.77 34.44
C HIS A 252 -7.34 -13.45 34.61
N PRO A 253 -7.15 -14.73 34.20
CA PRO A 253 -5.93 -15.49 34.48
C PRO A 253 -4.62 -14.79 34.09
N GLU A 254 -4.61 -14.07 32.97
CA GLU A 254 -3.44 -13.31 32.48
C GLU A 254 -3.12 -12.08 33.35
N ASP A 255 -4.10 -11.51 34.05
CA ASP A 255 -3.95 -10.27 34.81
C ASP A 255 -3.64 -10.55 36.29
N ARG A 256 -3.82 -11.79 36.78
CA ARG A 256 -3.63 -12.18 38.19
C ARG A 256 -2.24 -11.86 38.74
N ASP A 257 -1.19 -12.15 37.97
CA ASP A 257 0.18 -11.86 38.39
C ASP A 257 0.42 -10.35 38.48
N CYS A 258 -0.15 -9.58 37.55
CA CYS A 258 -0.06 -8.12 37.56
C CYS A 258 -0.76 -7.52 38.79
N VAL A 259 -1.99 -7.97 39.06
CA VAL A 259 -2.77 -7.56 40.25
C VAL A 259 -2.03 -7.93 41.54
N ASN A 260 -1.54 -9.17 41.67
CA ASN A 260 -0.77 -9.60 42.83
C ASN A 260 0.49 -8.76 43.07
N ASN A 261 1.22 -8.43 42.00
CA ASN A 261 2.42 -7.61 42.12
C ASN A 261 2.08 -6.16 42.50
N ALA A 262 0.99 -5.61 41.98
CA ALA A 262 0.50 -4.30 42.37
C ALA A 262 0.08 -4.26 43.85
N VAL A 263 -0.64 -5.28 44.33
CA VAL A 263 -1.01 -5.42 45.75
C VAL A 263 0.24 -5.55 46.63
N LYS A 264 1.19 -6.43 46.27
CA LYS A 264 2.47 -6.55 47.01
C LYS A 264 3.23 -5.22 47.08
N GLY A 265 3.32 -4.50 45.97
CA GLY A 265 3.93 -3.17 45.94
C GLY A 265 3.20 -2.17 46.84
N ALA A 266 1.87 -2.27 46.93
CA ALA A 266 1.07 -1.43 47.82
C ALA A 266 1.31 -1.73 49.29
N LEU A 267 1.46 -3.01 49.65
CA LEU A 267 1.83 -3.44 51.00
C LEU A 267 3.23 -2.95 51.42
N GLU A 268 4.10 -2.63 50.46
CA GLU A 268 5.40 -1.98 50.67
C GLU A 268 5.32 -0.43 50.69
N GLY A 269 4.13 0.15 50.57
CA GLY A 269 3.88 1.59 50.63
C GLY A 269 3.78 2.31 49.28
N LYS A 270 3.71 1.59 48.14
CA LYS A 270 3.45 2.20 46.82
C LYS A 270 1.95 2.50 46.64
N PRO A 271 1.56 3.52 45.85
CA PRO A 271 0.15 3.72 45.51
C PRO A 271 -0.44 2.52 44.76
N TYR A 272 -1.61 2.03 45.19
CA TYR A 272 -2.35 0.99 44.48
C TYR A 272 -3.36 1.65 43.53
N SER A 273 -3.13 1.53 42.22
CA SER A 273 -4.02 1.99 41.17
C SER A 273 -3.77 1.14 39.92
N ILE A 274 -4.76 0.36 39.49
CA ILE A 274 -4.59 -0.61 38.39
C ILE A 274 -5.88 -0.82 37.61
N ASP A 275 -5.76 -0.87 36.28
CA ASP A 275 -6.82 -1.38 35.40
C ASP A 275 -6.58 -2.87 35.17
N HIS A 276 -7.59 -3.72 35.37
CA HIS A 276 -7.49 -5.15 35.07
C HIS A 276 -8.84 -5.74 34.67
N ARG A 277 -8.80 -6.94 34.06
CA ARG A 277 -9.99 -7.67 33.64
C ARG A 277 -10.50 -8.57 34.75
N ILE A 278 -11.83 -8.63 34.89
CA ILE A 278 -12.54 -9.60 35.71
C ILE A 278 -13.44 -10.47 34.83
N ILE A 279 -13.67 -11.71 35.25
CA ILE A 279 -14.50 -12.70 34.55
C ILE A 279 -15.74 -13.00 35.41
N LEU A 280 -16.92 -12.76 34.86
CA LEU A 280 -18.20 -13.10 35.48
C LEU A 280 -18.52 -14.60 35.34
N LYS A 281 -19.43 -15.12 36.16
CA LYS A 281 -19.89 -16.54 36.12
C LYS A 281 -20.42 -17.00 34.75
N GLY A 282 -20.83 -16.07 33.87
CA GLY A 282 -21.27 -16.35 32.49
C GLY A 282 -20.16 -16.30 31.43
N GLY A 283 -18.91 -16.05 31.80
CA GLY A 283 -17.79 -15.85 30.88
C GLY A 283 -17.69 -14.45 30.25
N GLU A 284 -18.58 -13.53 30.64
CA GLU A 284 -18.47 -12.12 30.28
C GLU A 284 -17.23 -11.51 30.95
N GLU A 285 -16.46 -10.74 30.19
CA GLU A 285 -15.31 -9.98 30.69
C GLU A 285 -15.68 -8.51 30.91
N ARG A 286 -15.28 -7.97 32.06
CA ARG A 286 -15.34 -6.53 32.35
C ARG A 286 -13.95 -6.00 32.68
N ILE A 287 -13.72 -4.73 32.37
CA ILE A 287 -12.49 -4.02 32.75
C ILE A 287 -12.83 -3.13 33.92
N VAL A 288 -12.14 -3.34 35.03
CA VAL A 288 -12.31 -2.54 36.25
C VAL A 288 -11.05 -1.74 36.55
N HIS A 289 -11.24 -0.55 37.11
CA HIS A 289 -10.19 0.26 37.70
C HIS A 289 -10.25 0.10 39.22
N GLU A 290 -9.20 -0.45 39.81
CA GLU A 290 -9.06 -0.55 41.26
C GLU A 290 -8.06 0.46 41.79
N GLN A 291 -8.44 1.12 42.88
CA GLN A 291 -7.56 2.01 43.62
C GLN A 291 -7.73 1.77 45.12
N GLY A 292 -6.64 1.81 45.88
CA GLY A 292 -6.70 1.52 47.31
C GLY A 292 -5.53 2.08 48.10
N GLU A 293 -5.75 2.18 49.40
CA GLU A 293 -4.78 2.64 50.38
C GLU A 293 -4.56 1.58 51.46
N VAL A 294 -3.31 1.42 51.89
CA VAL A 294 -2.91 0.50 52.94
C VAL A 294 -2.75 1.26 54.24
N ILE A 295 -3.34 0.73 55.31
CA ILE A 295 -3.24 1.23 56.67
C ILE A 295 -2.23 0.36 57.42
N PHE A 296 -1.24 1.01 58.03
CA PHE A 296 -0.14 0.38 58.73
C PHE A 296 -0.27 0.57 60.24
N GLU A 297 0.02 -0.48 61.01
CA GLU A 297 0.21 -0.44 62.45
C GLU A 297 1.70 -0.24 62.78
N ASN A 298 2.00 0.62 63.76
CA ASN A 298 3.37 0.99 64.17
C ASN A 298 4.28 1.45 63.02
N GLY A 299 3.71 2.00 61.95
CA GLY A 299 4.42 2.64 60.84
C GLY A 299 4.92 1.71 59.72
N ASN A 300 5.10 0.41 59.97
CA ASN A 300 5.70 -0.51 58.99
C ASN A 300 4.96 -1.84 58.81
N VAL A 301 3.91 -2.16 59.58
CA VAL A 301 3.19 -3.43 59.46
C VAL A 301 1.82 -3.20 58.81
N PRO A 302 1.56 -3.67 57.58
CA PRO A 302 0.27 -3.47 56.94
C PRO A 302 -0.80 -4.33 57.61
N VAL A 303 -1.84 -3.69 58.15
CA VAL A 303 -2.93 -4.37 58.89
C VAL A 303 -4.23 -4.40 58.12
N ARG A 304 -4.46 -3.40 57.25
CA ARG A 304 -5.71 -3.27 56.48
C ARG A 304 -5.44 -2.60 55.14
N MET A 305 -6.17 -2.97 54.11
CA MET A 305 -6.18 -2.28 52.83
C MET A 305 -7.63 -1.95 52.47
N ALA A 306 -7.92 -0.71 52.09
CA ALA A 306 -9.26 -0.29 51.70
C ALA A 306 -9.21 0.48 50.40
N GLY A 307 -10.23 0.31 49.57
CA GLY A 307 -10.20 0.91 48.25
C GLY A 307 -11.56 0.91 47.57
N ILE A 308 -11.52 1.34 46.32
CA ILE A 308 -12.64 1.38 45.40
C ILE A 308 -12.34 0.55 44.16
N VAL A 309 -13.41 0.08 43.52
CA VAL A 309 -13.39 -0.54 42.20
C VAL A 309 -14.45 0.13 41.33
N GLN A 310 -14.08 0.52 40.12
CA GLN A 310 -14.96 1.13 39.13
C GLN A 310 -15.06 0.26 37.87
N ASP A 311 -16.25 0.03 37.34
CA ASP A 311 -16.39 -0.53 35.99
C ASP A 311 -16.09 0.54 34.94
N ILE A 312 -15.05 0.32 34.13
CA ILE A 312 -14.60 1.23 33.05
C ILE A 312 -14.76 0.61 31.66
N THR A 313 -15.52 -0.47 31.53
CA THR A 313 -15.66 -1.25 30.30
C THR A 313 -16.18 -0.42 29.13
N GLU A 314 -17.25 0.36 29.32
CA GLU A 314 -17.83 1.20 28.25
C GLU A 314 -16.87 2.28 27.77
N ARG A 315 -16.18 2.94 28.70
CA ARG A 315 -15.18 3.97 28.39
C ARG A 315 -14.06 3.39 27.53
N LYS A 316 -13.48 2.26 27.93
CA LYS A 316 -12.41 1.59 27.15
C LYS A 316 -12.91 1.10 25.79
N LYS A 317 -14.17 0.66 25.67
CA LYS A 317 -14.79 0.30 24.37
C LYS A 317 -14.88 1.51 23.43
N ILE A 318 -15.29 2.68 23.91
CA ILE A 318 -15.37 3.90 23.10
C ILE A 318 -13.98 4.38 22.68
N GLU A 319 -13.02 4.43 23.60
CA GLU A 319 -11.63 4.82 23.30
C GLU A 319 -11.01 3.88 22.23
N LYS A 320 -11.23 2.57 22.37
CA LYS A 320 -10.80 1.58 21.38
C LYS A 320 -11.51 1.74 20.04
N ALA A 321 -12.83 1.94 20.03
CA ALA A 321 -13.61 2.13 18.81
C ALA A 321 -13.16 3.40 18.05
N LEU A 322 -12.90 4.50 18.76
CA LEU A 322 -12.37 5.73 18.17
C LEU A 322 -10.96 5.51 17.60
N GLY A 323 -10.10 4.81 18.34
CA GLY A 323 -8.77 4.43 17.86
C GLY A 323 -8.83 3.55 16.60
N MET A 324 -9.73 2.56 16.56
CA MET A 324 -9.94 1.69 15.41
C MET A 324 -10.52 2.45 14.22
N ALA A 325 -11.47 3.36 14.42
CA ALA A 325 -12.03 4.20 13.36
C ALA A 325 -10.97 5.14 12.76
N ASN A 326 -10.15 5.77 13.60
CA ASN A 326 -9.04 6.62 13.14
C ASN A 326 -7.99 5.82 12.37
N ALA A 327 -7.61 4.63 12.86
CA ALA A 327 -6.70 3.73 12.16
C ALA A 327 -7.29 3.26 10.82
N TYR A 328 -8.57 2.89 10.80
CA TYR A 328 -9.29 2.48 9.60
C TYR A 328 -9.34 3.58 8.53
N ASN A 329 -9.73 4.81 8.91
CA ASN A 329 -9.76 5.96 8.00
C ASN A 329 -8.37 6.26 7.43
N ARG A 330 -7.33 6.20 8.28
CA ARG A 330 -5.94 6.36 7.83
C ARG A 330 -5.55 5.27 6.85
N SER A 331 -5.86 4.01 7.13
CA SER A 331 -5.56 2.89 6.24
C SER A 331 -6.24 3.04 4.88
N LEU A 332 -7.49 3.53 4.80
CA LEU A 332 -8.16 3.77 3.51
C LEU A 332 -7.42 4.79 2.64
N ILE A 333 -6.91 5.87 3.25
CA ILE A 333 -6.13 6.91 2.55
C ILE A 333 -4.76 6.36 2.12
N GLU A 334 -4.09 5.59 2.99
CA GLU A 334 -2.76 5.03 2.73
C GLU A 334 -2.76 3.90 1.68
N VAL A 335 -3.86 3.16 1.54
CA VAL A 335 -4.01 2.07 0.54
C VAL A 335 -4.30 2.60 -0.87
N SER A 336 -4.75 3.86 -1.01
CA SER A 336 -4.97 4.47 -2.33
C SER A 336 -3.68 4.45 -3.15
N LEU A 337 -3.76 3.91 -4.37
CA LEU A 337 -2.65 3.90 -5.32
C LEU A 337 -2.45 5.27 -5.98
N ASP A 338 -3.49 6.11 -6.01
CA ASP A 338 -3.39 7.49 -6.48
C ASP A 338 -2.75 8.35 -5.37
N PRO A 339 -1.76 9.19 -5.69
CA PRO A 339 -1.28 10.25 -4.81
C PRO A 339 -2.42 11.12 -4.28
N LEU A 340 -2.58 11.15 -2.96
CA LEU A 340 -3.55 11.98 -2.26
C LEU A 340 -2.83 13.04 -1.44
N VAL A 341 -3.27 14.29 -1.57
CA VAL A 341 -2.73 15.44 -0.86
C VAL A 341 -3.84 16.32 -0.33
N THR A 342 -3.65 16.89 0.85
CA THR A 342 -4.47 17.99 1.37
C THR A 342 -3.66 19.28 1.39
N ILE A 343 -4.31 20.38 1.02
CA ILE A 343 -3.70 21.70 0.84
C ILE A 343 -4.47 22.71 1.68
N GLY A 344 -3.76 23.47 2.51
CA GLY A 344 -4.31 24.56 3.30
C GLY A 344 -4.66 25.79 2.46
N PRO A 345 -5.43 26.76 3.00
CA PRO A 345 -5.78 28.00 2.31
C PRO A 345 -4.58 28.87 1.92
N ASP A 346 -3.44 28.67 2.58
CA ASP A 346 -2.15 29.30 2.31
C ASP A 346 -1.33 28.60 1.21
N GLY A 347 -1.86 27.52 0.62
CA GLY A 347 -1.20 26.72 -0.41
C GLY A 347 -0.22 25.69 0.13
N LYS A 348 -0.11 25.52 1.46
CA LYS A 348 0.81 24.56 2.07
C LYS A 348 0.20 23.18 2.14
N ILE A 349 1.04 22.16 1.95
CA ILE A 349 0.62 20.76 2.09
C ILE A 349 0.36 20.46 3.58
N THR A 350 -0.85 20.01 3.91
CA THR A 350 -1.25 19.69 5.28
C THR A 350 -1.21 18.19 5.58
N ASP A 351 -1.40 17.35 4.58
CA ASP A 351 -1.32 15.89 4.70
C ASP A 351 -1.11 15.21 3.34
N VAL A 352 -0.50 14.03 3.34
CA VAL A 352 -0.27 13.20 2.14
C VAL A 352 -0.38 11.71 2.47
N ASN A 353 -0.69 10.88 1.46
CA ASN A 353 -0.59 9.42 1.57
C ASN A 353 0.77 8.88 1.06
N ARG A 354 1.00 7.58 1.27
CA ARG A 354 2.20 6.87 0.81
C ARG A 354 2.44 6.98 -0.70
N ALA A 355 1.39 6.95 -1.53
CA ALA A 355 1.54 7.07 -2.98
C ALA A 355 2.16 8.42 -3.38
N THR A 356 1.84 9.50 -2.66
CA THR A 356 2.45 10.82 -2.85
C THR A 356 3.94 10.83 -2.53
N GLU A 357 4.35 10.18 -1.44
CA GLU A 357 5.78 10.03 -1.11
C GLU A 357 6.54 9.28 -2.20
N ILE A 358 5.93 8.24 -2.77
CA ILE A 358 6.55 7.42 -3.82
C ILE A 358 6.72 8.23 -5.11
N VAL A 359 5.69 8.95 -5.55
CA VAL A 359 5.74 9.69 -6.83
C VAL A 359 6.62 10.93 -6.76
N THR A 360 6.68 11.60 -5.61
CA THR A 360 7.52 12.80 -5.39
C THR A 360 8.94 12.44 -4.92
N GLY A 361 9.10 11.30 -4.23
CA GLY A 361 10.36 10.83 -3.67
C GLY A 361 10.71 11.42 -2.31
N TYR A 362 9.90 12.36 -1.82
CA TYR A 362 10.08 13.02 -0.53
C TYR A 362 9.29 12.28 0.55
N PHE A 363 9.82 12.22 1.75
CA PHE A 363 9.08 11.71 2.89
C PHE A 363 7.98 12.70 3.29
N ARG A 364 6.90 12.20 3.88
CA ARG A 364 5.80 13.00 4.38
C ARG A 364 6.28 14.13 5.29
N SER A 365 7.24 13.88 6.18
CA SER A 365 7.83 14.90 7.05
C SER A 365 8.52 16.04 6.30
N GLU A 366 8.95 15.82 5.06
CA GLU A 366 9.57 16.83 4.19
C GLU A 366 8.53 17.55 3.31
N LEU A 367 7.38 16.92 3.09
CA LEU A 367 6.27 17.46 2.29
C LEU A 367 5.33 18.33 3.14
N ILE A 368 5.08 17.99 4.41
CA ILE A 368 4.15 18.77 5.25
C ILE A 368 4.72 20.16 5.51
N GLY A 369 3.91 21.19 5.23
CA GLY A 369 4.24 22.60 5.46
C GLY A 369 5.00 23.29 4.32
N THR A 370 5.36 22.56 3.26
CA THR A 370 5.96 23.15 2.05
C THR A 370 4.89 23.56 1.04
N ASP A 371 5.28 24.34 0.03
CA ASP A 371 4.32 24.80 -0.98
C ASP A 371 3.96 23.65 -1.93
N PHE A 372 2.67 23.44 -2.18
CA PHE A 372 2.21 22.41 -3.10
C PHE A 372 2.84 22.55 -4.50
N SER A 373 3.04 23.79 -4.96
CA SER A 373 3.55 24.07 -6.32
C SER A 373 5.01 23.67 -6.54
N ASP A 374 5.82 23.50 -5.50
CA ASP A 374 7.27 23.23 -5.59
C ASP A 374 7.59 21.86 -6.24
N TYR A 375 6.64 20.92 -6.16
CA TYR A 375 6.81 19.53 -6.59
C TYR A 375 6.36 19.26 -8.04
N PHE A 376 6.10 20.30 -8.82
CA PHE A 376 5.66 20.20 -10.21
C PHE A 376 6.68 20.79 -11.18
N THR A 377 6.62 20.37 -12.45
CA THR A 377 7.43 20.96 -13.53
C THR A 377 6.99 22.38 -13.88
N GLU A 378 5.69 22.67 -13.73
CA GLU A 378 5.05 23.98 -13.95
C GLU A 378 4.44 24.52 -12.64
N PRO A 379 5.22 25.13 -11.72
CA PRO A 379 4.73 25.56 -10.41
C PRO A 379 3.57 26.56 -10.45
N GLU A 380 3.62 27.56 -11.34
CA GLU A 380 2.53 28.56 -11.46
C GLU A 380 1.20 27.92 -11.87
N LYS A 381 1.24 26.94 -12.78
CA LYS A 381 0.06 26.18 -13.19
C LYS A 381 -0.49 25.33 -12.05
N ALA A 382 0.37 24.69 -11.26
CA ALA A 382 -0.04 23.95 -10.06
C ALA A 382 -0.70 24.87 -9.03
N LYS A 383 -0.17 26.10 -8.88
CA LYS A 383 -0.71 27.13 -7.99
C LYS A 383 -2.09 27.63 -8.43
N GLU A 384 -2.23 27.96 -9.70
CA GLU A 384 -3.53 28.30 -10.30
C GLU A 384 -4.57 27.19 -10.10
N GLY A 385 -4.14 25.92 -10.25
CA GLY A 385 -4.97 24.74 -10.07
C GLY A 385 -5.65 24.67 -8.70
N TYR A 386 -4.89 24.72 -7.60
CA TYR A 386 -5.50 24.63 -6.26
C TYR A 386 -6.26 25.92 -5.87
N GLN A 387 -5.81 27.09 -6.33
CA GLN A 387 -6.51 28.36 -6.10
C GLN A 387 -7.88 28.38 -6.79
N TYR A 388 -7.96 27.84 -8.00
CA TYR A 388 -9.22 27.66 -8.71
C TYR A 388 -10.20 26.78 -7.91
N VAL A 389 -9.71 25.72 -7.25
CA VAL A 389 -10.54 24.86 -6.40
C VAL A 389 -11.06 25.63 -5.19
N PHE A 390 -10.26 26.46 -4.53
CA PHE A 390 -10.74 27.33 -3.45
C PHE A 390 -11.82 28.32 -3.92
N GLN A 391 -11.73 28.82 -5.16
CA GLN A 391 -12.71 29.76 -5.73
C GLN A 391 -14.00 29.10 -6.23
N LYS A 392 -13.90 27.95 -6.89
CA LYS A 392 -15.01 27.29 -7.60
C LYS A 392 -15.53 26.04 -6.90
N GLY A 393 -14.83 25.53 -5.89
CA GLY A 393 -15.19 24.38 -5.06
C GLY A 393 -14.67 23.03 -5.57
N LEU A 394 -14.41 22.87 -6.87
CA LEU A 394 -13.87 21.64 -7.46
C LEU A 394 -13.12 21.88 -8.77
N VAL A 395 -12.22 20.96 -9.11
CA VAL A 395 -11.60 20.83 -10.44
C VAL A 395 -11.53 19.34 -10.80
N ARG A 396 -11.64 19.03 -12.10
CA ARG A 396 -11.49 17.68 -12.63
C ARG A 396 -10.50 17.67 -13.78
N ASP A 397 -9.81 16.55 -13.91
CA ASP A 397 -8.88 16.24 -15.00
C ASP A 397 -7.86 17.37 -15.25
N TYR A 398 -7.40 18.03 -14.18
CA TYR A 398 -6.46 19.13 -14.27
C TYR A 398 -5.05 18.59 -14.50
N GLN A 399 -4.50 18.82 -15.68
CA GLN A 399 -3.25 18.18 -16.09
C GLN A 399 -2.02 18.88 -15.50
N LEU A 400 -1.25 18.11 -14.74
CA LEU A 400 0.02 18.53 -14.13
C LEU A 400 1.09 17.45 -14.34
N GLU A 401 2.35 17.79 -14.08
CA GLU A 401 3.44 16.82 -14.10
C GLU A 401 4.25 16.94 -12.81
N ILE A 402 4.21 15.87 -12.01
CA ILE A 402 4.92 15.79 -10.74
C ILE A 402 6.40 15.57 -11.07
N ARG A 403 7.26 16.34 -10.41
CA ARG A 403 8.71 16.23 -10.49
C ARG A 403 9.22 15.53 -9.23
N HIS A 404 9.77 14.34 -9.42
CA HIS A 404 10.41 13.61 -8.34
C HIS A 404 11.78 14.20 -7.97
N LYS A 405 12.24 13.98 -6.74
CA LYS A 405 13.53 14.51 -6.24
C LYS A 405 14.77 14.15 -7.09
N HIS A 406 14.73 13.03 -7.81
CA HIS A 406 15.80 12.58 -8.70
C HIS A 406 15.60 13.00 -10.17
N GLY A 407 14.61 13.86 -10.45
CA GLY A 407 14.38 14.45 -11.78
C GLY A 407 13.44 13.69 -12.70
N HIS A 408 12.91 12.51 -12.32
CA HIS A 408 11.89 11.85 -13.12
C HIS A 408 10.56 12.60 -13.05
N ILE A 409 9.82 12.59 -14.17
CA ILE A 409 8.58 13.34 -14.34
C ILE A 409 7.44 12.34 -14.49
N THR A 410 6.40 12.49 -13.66
CA THR A 410 5.17 11.68 -13.73
C THR A 410 4.01 12.58 -14.16
N PRO A 411 3.47 12.40 -15.38
CA PRO A 411 2.28 13.12 -15.81
C PRO A 411 1.04 12.59 -15.07
N VAL A 412 0.24 13.51 -14.55
CA VAL A 412 -0.92 13.18 -13.72
C VAL A 412 -2.15 14.03 -14.09
N LEU A 413 -3.33 13.48 -13.82
CA LEU A 413 -4.60 14.22 -13.82
C LEU A 413 -5.03 14.47 -12.39
N TYR A 414 -5.07 15.74 -11.99
CA TYR A 414 -5.50 16.18 -10.67
C TYR A 414 -7.01 16.39 -10.61
N ASN A 415 -7.65 15.67 -9.70
CA ASN A 415 -9.03 15.88 -9.28
C ASN A 415 -9.02 16.44 -7.87
N ALA A 416 -9.58 17.62 -7.65
CA ALA A 416 -9.53 18.26 -6.34
C ALA A 416 -10.85 18.92 -5.97
N SER A 417 -11.15 18.93 -4.67
CA SER A 417 -12.37 19.48 -4.10
C SER A 417 -12.10 20.09 -2.73
N ILE A 418 -12.83 21.14 -2.37
CA ILE A 418 -12.78 21.69 -1.02
C ILE A 418 -13.39 20.73 0.01
N TYR A 419 -12.84 20.69 1.22
CA TYR A 419 -13.47 20.06 2.38
C TYR A 419 -13.64 21.06 3.52
N ARG A 420 -14.64 20.80 4.37
CA ARG A 420 -15.13 21.73 5.39
C ARG A 420 -15.04 21.12 6.79
N ASP A 421 -14.95 21.98 7.79
CA ASP A 421 -15.09 21.59 9.20
C ASP A 421 -16.58 21.39 9.58
N GLU A 422 -16.81 20.98 10.84
CA GLU A 422 -18.15 20.78 11.42
C GLU A 422 -19.01 22.07 11.43
N ASN A 423 -18.38 23.24 11.34
CA ASN A 423 -19.04 24.54 11.29
C ASN A 423 -19.28 25.04 9.84
N GLY A 424 -19.00 24.21 8.84
CA GLY A 424 -19.17 24.52 7.41
C GLY A 424 -18.11 25.47 6.82
N ARG A 425 -17.06 25.81 7.58
CA ARG A 425 -15.94 26.63 7.09
C ARG A 425 -15.02 25.79 6.21
N VAL A 426 -14.51 26.38 5.14
CA VAL A 426 -13.55 25.70 4.25
C VAL A 426 -12.24 25.51 5.00
N THR A 427 -11.83 24.26 5.19
CA THR A 427 -10.61 23.90 5.90
C THR A 427 -9.43 23.77 4.94
N GLY A 428 -9.68 23.27 3.73
CA GLY A 428 -8.64 23.06 2.73
C GLY A 428 -9.17 22.42 1.45
N VAL A 429 -8.24 22.05 0.58
CA VAL A 429 -8.48 21.29 -0.64
C VAL A 429 -7.98 19.87 -0.44
N PHE A 430 -8.80 18.89 -0.79
CA PHE A 430 -8.37 17.50 -0.95
C PHE A 430 -8.19 17.24 -2.44
N ALA A 431 -7.03 16.71 -2.82
CA ALA A 431 -6.69 16.46 -4.20
C ALA A 431 -6.13 15.04 -4.39
N ALA A 432 -6.57 14.39 -5.47
CA ALA A 432 -6.11 13.10 -5.92
C ALA A 432 -5.47 13.23 -7.30
N ALA A 433 -4.27 12.70 -7.47
CA ALA A 433 -3.56 12.69 -8.73
C ALA A 433 -3.63 11.28 -9.35
N ARG A 434 -4.25 11.13 -10.51
CA ARG A 434 -4.20 9.87 -11.27
C ARG A 434 -2.99 9.87 -12.19
N ASP A 435 -2.13 8.88 -12.07
CA ASP A 435 -1.02 8.65 -13.01
C ASP A 435 -1.56 8.27 -14.40
N ILE A 436 -1.18 9.04 -15.42
CA ILE A 436 -1.56 8.82 -16.82
C ILE A 436 -0.37 8.38 -17.70
N THR A 437 0.72 7.91 -17.10
CA THR A 437 1.93 7.47 -17.81
C THR A 437 1.61 6.38 -18.84
N GLU A 438 0.87 5.33 -18.45
CA GLU A 438 0.54 4.24 -19.38
C GLU A 438 -0.44 4.68 -20.48
N LEU A 439 -1.34 5.63 -20.18
CA LEU A 439 -2.22 6.22 -21.18
C LEU A 439 -1.42 7.03 -22.22
N LYS A 440 -0.53 7.94 -21.78
CA LYS A 440 0.36 8.69 -22.67
C LYS A 440 1.24 7.75 -23.50
N LYS A 441 1.84 6.71 -22.90
CA LYS A 441 2.62 5.71 -23.64
C LYS A 441 1.79 4.94 -24.67
N ALA A 442 0.53 4.61 -24.35
CA ALA A 442 -0.36 3.93 -25.30
C ALA A 442 -0.73 4.86 -26.47
N GLU A 443 -1.04 6.13 -26.20
CA GLU A 443 -1.29 7.14 -27.22
C GLU A 443 -0.06 7.37 -28.11
N GLU A 444 1.13 7.48 -27.54
CA GLU A 444 2.38 7.59 -28.28
C GLU A 444 2.66 6.35 -29.12
N LYS A 445 2.41 5.13 -28.59
CA LYS A 445 2.52 3.89 -29.36
C LYS A 445 1.54 3.86 -30.54
N ILE A 446 0.28 4.25 -30.32
CA ILE A 446 -0.72 4.34 -31.39
C ILE A 446 -0.28 5.34 -32.45
N LYS A 447 0.20 6.51 -32.04
CA LYS A 447 0.72 7.55 -32.96
C LYS A 447 1.95 7.06 -33.72
N ALA A 448 2.86 6.36 -33.06
CA ALA A 448 4.04 5.78 -33.69
C ALA A 448 3.67 4.68 -34.71
N LEU A 449 2.71 3.82 -34.37
CA LEU A 449 2.18 2.80 -35.29
C LEU A 449 1.46 3.44 -36.49
N ALA A 450 0.62 4.45 -36.25
CA ALA A 450 -0.04 5.20 -37.32
C ALA A 450 0.98 5.84 -38.25
N ASN A 451 2.00 6.51 -37.71
CA ASN A 451 3.09 7.08 -38.50
C ASN A 451 3.87 6.02 -39.27
N ALA A 452 4.16 4.85 -38.67
CA ALA A 452 4.87 3.77 -39.34
C ALA A 452 4.07 3.15 -40.50
N VAL A 453 2.74 3.02 -40.34
CA VAL A 453 1.84 2.63 -41.43
C VAL A 453 1.82 3.69 -42.51
N GLU A 454 1.72 4.97 -42.12
CA GLU A 454 1.63 6.09 -43.05
C GLU A 454 2.92 6.28 -43.86
N SER A 455 4.09 6.10 -43.24
CA SER A 455 5.40 6.24 -43.89
C SER A 455 5.91 4.97 -44.59
N SER A 456 5.12 3.89 -44.62
CA SER A 456 5.53 2.65 -45.29
C SER A 456 5.58 2.82 -46.80
N ASN A 457 6.65 2.32 -47.44
CA ASN A 457 6.75 2.26 -48.90
C ASN A 457 5.80 1.22 -49.51
N ASP A 458 5.34 0.24 -48.72
CA ASP A 458 4.29 -0.70 -49.16
C ASP A 458 2.92 0.01 -49.10
N ALA A 459 2.06 -0.29 -50.06
CA ALA A 459 0.68 0.16 -50.04
C ALA A 459 -0.11 -0.61 -48.98
N ILE A 460 -0.58 0.09 -47.96
CA ILE A 460 -1.42 -0.46 -46.89
C ILE A 460 -2.82 0.12 -47.03
N ILE A 461 -3.78 -0.77 -47.27
CA ILE A 461 -5.17 -0.43 -47.58
C ILE A 461 -6.05 -1.20 -46.62
N THR A 462 -7.04 -0.54 -46.01
CA THR A 462 -8.11 -1.25 -45.30
C THR A 462 -9.45 -0.87 -45.89
N GLY A 463 -10.43 -1.75 -45.73
CA GLY A 463 -11.76 -1.51 -46.26
C GLY A 463 -12.78 -2.53 -45.76
N THR A 464 -14.03 -2.31 -46.11
CA THR A 464 -15.14 -3.22 -45.81
C THR A 464 -15.07 -4.47 -46.69
N LEU A 465 -15.76 -5.54 -46.29
CA LEU A 465 -15.70 -6.85 -46.98
C LEU A 465 -16.28 -6.87 -48.40
N ASP A 466 -16.97 -5.82 -48.84
CA ASP A 466 -17.43 -5.60 -50.21
C ASP A 466 -16.36 -4.93 -51.10
N GLY A 467 -15.21 -4.55 -50.53
CA GLY A 467 -14.10 -3.93 -51.25
C GLY A 467 -14.10 -2.40 -51.21
N THR A 468 -14.96 -1.77 -50.41
CA THR A 468 -14.96 -0.31 -50.24
C THR A 468 -13.80 0.14 -49.34
N ILE A 469 -12.98 1.06 -49.84
CA ILE A 469 -11.74 1.52 -49.19
C ILE A 469 -12.07 2.46 -48.03
N THR A 470 -11.53 2.16 -46.84
CA THR A 470 -11.66 2.96 -45.61
C THR A 470 -10.34 3.52 -45.09
N SER A 471 -9.19 3.08 -45.62
CA SER A 471 -7.88 3.65 -45.31
C SER A 471 -6.94 3.48 -46.49
N TRP A 472 -6.08 4.47 -46.70
CA TRP A 472 -5.13 4.53 -47.81
C TRP A 472 -3.87 5.30 -47.37
N ASN A 473 -2.76 4.60 -47.14
CA ASN A 473 -1.52 5.21 -46.64
C ASN A 473 -0.70 5.90 -47.75
N LYS A 474 0.37 6.63 -47.42
CA LYS A 474 1.27 7.24 -48.42
C LYS A 474 1.92 6.24 -49.38
N GLY A 475 2.25 5.04 -48.92
CA GLY A 475 2.76 3.99 -49.82
C GLY A 475 1.77 3.65 -50.94
N ALA A 476 0.47 3.61 -50.63
CA ALA A 476 -0.58 3.37 -51.60
C ALA A 476 -0.73 4.54 -52.59
N GLU A 477 -0.59 5.79 -52.11
CA GLU A 477 -0.56 6.97 -52.98
C GLU A 477 0.62 6.92 -53.95
N GLN A 478 1.80 6.53 -53.48
CA GLN A 478 3.02 6.44 -54.30
C GLN A 478 2.95 5.30 -55.33
N ILE A 479 2.50 4.11 -54.93
CA ILE A 479 2.44 2.94 -55.80
C ILE A 479 1.36 3.12 -56.87
N TYR A 480 0.16 3.56 -56.49
CA TYR A 480 -1.01 3.58 -57.38
C TYR A 480 -1.33 4.97 -57.97
N GLY A 481 -0.73 6.05 -57.46
CA GLY A 481 -0.89 7.41 -57.98
C GLY A 481 -2.21 8.10 -57.62
N TYR A 482 -3.02 7.50 -56.75
CA TYR A 482 -4.26 8.08 -56.24
C TYR A 482 -4.03 8.70 -54.87
N LEU A 483 -4.48 9.94 -54.64
CA LEU A 483 -4.52 10.52 -53.30
C LEU A 483 -5.61 9.84 -52.47
N ALA A 484 -5.40 9.71 -51.15
CA ALA A 484 -6.36 9.07 -50.25
C ALA A 484 -7.78 9.65 -50.43
N GLU A 485 -7.91 10.99 -50.42
CA GLU A 485 -9.19 11.71 -50.58
C GLU A 485 -9.94 11.34 -51.89
N GLU A 486 -9.23 10.91 -52.93
CA GLU A 486 -9.83 10.54 -54.21
C GLU A 486 -10.39 9.12 -54.23
N VAL A 487 -9.95 8.24 -53.33
CA VAL A 487 -10.28 6.80 -53.35
C VAL A 487 -11.00 6.32 -52.10
N MET A 488 -11.00 7.10 -51.03
CA MET A 488 -11.82 6.82 -49.84
C MET A 488 -13.30 6.67 -50.24
N GLY A 489 -13.92 5.57 -49.80
CA GLY A 489 -15.30 5.23 -50.16
C GLY A 489 -15.50 4.65 -51.57
N LYS A 490 -14.44 4.54 -52.40
CA LYS A 490 -14.50 3.83 -53.68
C LYS A 490 -14.17 2.35 -53.52
N ASN A 491 -14.55 1.55 -54.51
CA ASN A 491 -14.25 0.12 -54.53
C ASN A 491 -12.83 -0.13 -55.05
N VAL A 492 -12.08 -1.05 -54.42
CA VAL A 492 -10.69 -1.38 -54.79
C VAL A 492 -10.54 -1.96 -56.21
N SER A 493 -11.64 -2.37 -56.86
CA SER A 493 -11.66 -2.77 -58.28
C SER A 493 -11.19 -1.69 -59.27
N ILE A 494 -11.08 -0.42 -58.86
CA ILE A 494 -10.45 0.63 -59.67
C ILE A 494 -8.99 0.34 -60.06
N LEU A 495 -8.32 -0.54 -59.31
CA LEU A 495 -6.92 -0.94 -59.56
C LEU A 495 -6.82 -2.16 -60.49
N GLU A 496 -7.93 -2.76 -60.91
CA GLU A 496 -7.94 -4.01 -61.68
C GLU A 496 -7.85 -3.73 -63.19
N PRO A 497 -6.86 -4.29 -63.91
CA PRO A 497 -6.78 -4.17 -65.36
C PRO A 497 -7.84 -5.02 -66.07
N ASP A 498 -8.22 -4.62 -67.29
CA ASP A 498 -9.29 -5.28 -68.07
C ASP A 498 -9.06 -6.78 -68.29
N ASN A 499 -7.81 -7.21 -68.44
CA ASN A 499 -7.42 -8.60 -68.63
C ASN A 499 -7.52 -9.46 -67.35
N LEU A 500 -7.71 -8.85 -66.17
CA LEU A 500 -7.82 -9.52 -64.88
C LEU A 500 -9.17 -9.26 -64.19
N LYS A 501 -10.18 -8.76 -64.90
CA LYS A 501 -11.50 -8.45 -64.32
C LYS A 501 -12.09 -9.62 -63.52
N GLY A 502 -12.46 -9.34 -62.27
CA GLY A 502 -13.08 -10.30 -61.36
C GLY A 502 -12.11 -11.08 -60.48
N GLU A 503 -10.79 -10.89 -60.63
CA GLU A 503 -9.77 -11.47 -59.75
C GLU A 503 -9.93 -10.96 -58.31
N ILE A 504 -10.13 -9.65 -58.12
CA ILE A 504 -10.35 -9.04 -56.80
C ILE A 504 -11.57 -9.66 -56.12
N LYS A 505 -12.67 -9.89 -56.84
CA LYS A 505 -13.86 -10.54 -56.28
C LYS A 505 -13.54 -11.94 -55.75
N GLN A 506 -12.78 -12.74 -56.50
CA GLN A 506 -12.35 -14.08 -56.07
C GLN A 506 -11.45 -14.04 -54.84
N LEU A 507 -10.56 -13.04 -54.75
CA LEU A 507 -9.71 -12.85 -53.58
C LEU A 507 -10.54 -12.48 -52.34
N PHE A 508 -11.52 -11.59 -52.49
CA PHE A 508 -12.41 -11.17 -51.40
C PHE A 508 -13.36 -12.27 -50.93
N ASP A 509 -13.81 -13.16 -51.82
CA ASP A 509 -14.59 -14.34 -51.43
C ASP A 509 -13.80 -15.26 -50.48
N LYS A 510 -12.47 -15.35 -50.66
CA LYS A 510 -11.59 -16.06 -49.71
C LYS A 510 -11.48 -15.32 -48.38
N ILE A 511 -11.41 -13.98 -48.38
CA ILE A 511 -11.36 -13.17 -47.15
C ILE A 511 -12.65 -13.29 -46.35
N LYS A 512 -13.81 -13.27 -47.00
CA LYS A 512 -15.13 -13.48 -46.34
C LYS A 512 -15.26 -14.85 -45.67
N GLN A 513 -14.55 -15.86 -46.17
CA GLN A 513 -14.44 -17.18 -45.54
C GLN A 513 -13.40 -17.23 -44.40
N GLY A 514 -12.83 -16.08 -44.00
CA GLY A 514 -11.79 -15.99 -42.97
C GLY A 514 -10.39 -16.45 -43.43
N LYS A 515 -10.17 -16.72 -44.72
CA LYS A 515 -8.87 -17.17 -45.24
C LYS A 515 -7.95 -15.99 -45.54
N LYS A 516 -6.67 -16.13 -45.24
CA LYS A 516 -5.63 -15.16 -45.58
C LYS A 516 -5.00 -15.49 -46.94
N VAL A 517 -4.83 -14.48 -47.80
CA VAL A 517 -4.07 -14.59 -49.05
C VAL A 517 -2.67 -14.03 -48.81
N LYS A 518 -1.63 -14.81 -49.12
CA LYS A 518 -0.23 -14.41 -48.90
C LYS A 518 0.53 -14.34 -50.22
N ARG A 519 1.31 -13.28 -50.40
CA ARG A 519 2.28 -13.11 -51.52
C ARG A 519 1.68 -13.45 -52.90
N TYR A 520 0.48 -12.96 -53.16
CA TYR A 520 -0.16 -13.16 -54.45
C TYR A 520 0.38 -12.13 -55.44
N GLU A 521 1.21 -12.56 -56.38
CA GLU A 521 1.75 -11.70 -57.43
C GLU A 521 0.70 -11.46 -58.51
N THR A 522 0.41 -10.20 -58.81
CA THR A 522 -0.59 -9.80 -59.80
C THR A 522 -0.27 -8.42 -60.37
N LEU A 523 -1.06 -7.99 -61.35
CA LEU A 523 -0.92 -6.71 -62.03
C LEU A 523 -2.03 -5.76 -61.58
N ARG A 524 -1.68 -4.50 -61.31
CA ARG A 524 -2.63 -3.44 -60.98
C ARG A 524 -2.43 -2.23 -61.86
N LEU A 525 -3.47 -1.44 -62.05
CA LEU A 525 -3.43 -0.17 -62.77
C LEU A 525 -3.20 0.99 -61.81
N LYS A 526 -2.25 1.83 -62.16
CA LYS A 526 -2.09 3.17 -61.58
C LYS A 526 -3.13 4.12 -62.17
N LYS A 527 -3.29 5.29 -61.55
CA LYS A 527 -4.19 6.37 -62.00
C LYS A 527 -3.92 6.83 -63.44
N ASP A 528 -2.67 6.83 -63.86
CA ASP A 528 -2.22 7.20 -65.21
C ASP A 528 -2.43 6.08 -66.25
N GLY A 529 -2.97 4.93 -65.86
CA GLY A 529 -3.19 3.77 -66.72
C GLY A 529 -1.98 2.87 -66.89
N ILE A 530 -0.85 3.17 -66.23
CA ILE A 530 0.35 2.32 -66.27
C ILE A 530 0.13 1.09 -65.37
N ALA A 531 0.49 -0.08 -65.88
CA ALA A 531 0.43 -1.31 -65.11
C ALA A 531 1.65 -1.45 -64.18
N VAL A 532 1.41 -1.83 -62.92
CA VAL A 532 2.43 -2.07 -61.89
C VAL A 532 2.35 -3.51 -61.40
N ASN A 533 3.51 -4.17 -61.29
CA ASN A 533 3.57 -5.52 -60.73
C ASN A 533 3.57 -5.41 -59.21
N VAL A 534 2.61 -6.05 -58.55
CA VAL A 534 2.48 -6.00 -57.10
C VAL A 534 2.38 -7.40 -56.49
N SER A 535 3.01 -7.59 -55.33
CA SER A 535 2.78 -8.74 -54.47
C SER A 535 1.81 -8.36 -53.36
N VAL A 536 0.61 -8.93 -53.40
CA VAL A 536 -0.49 -8.57 -52.49
C VAL A 536 -0.66 -9.62 -51.39
N THR A 537 -0.82 -9.15 -50.16
CA THR A 537 -1.23 -9.94 -49.01
C THR A 537 -2.54 -9.37 -48.48
N LEU A 538 -3.58 -10.20 -48.39
CA LEU A 538 -4.90 -9.81 -47.90
C LEU A 538 -5.24 -10.62 -46.64
N SER A 539 -5.56 -9.93 -45.56
CA SER A 539 -5.96 -10.51 -44.27
C SER A 539 -7.39 -10.05 -43.89
N PRO A 540 -8.25 -10.92 -43.37
CA PRO A 540 -9.48 -10.48 -42.70
C PRO A 540 -9.17 -9.79 -41.37
N ILE A 541 -9.94 -8.75 -41.05
CA ILE A 541 -10.00 -8.10 -39.73
C ILE A 541 -11.27 -8.62 -39.04
N PHE A 542 -11.13 -9.06 -37.80
CA PHE A 542 -12.21 -9.68 -37.03
C PHE A 542 -12.74 -8.72 -35.96
N ASP A 543 -14.04 -8.84 -35.66
CA ASP A 543 -14.63 -8.23 -34.46
C ASP A 543 -14.32 -9.03 -33.18
N VAL A 544 -14.79 -8.53 -32.04
CA VAL A 544 -14.64 -9.19 -30.72
C VAL A 544 -15.34 -10.55 -30.64
N SER A 545 -16.28 -10.84 -31.54
CA SER A 545 -17.00 -12.10 -31.64
C SER A 545 -16.34 -13.09 -32.61
N GLY A 546 -15.23 -12.70 -33.25
CA GLY A 546 -14.48 -13.53 -34.19
C GLY A 546 -15.04 -13.56 -35.62
N ASN A 547 -16.01 -12.70 -35.96
CA ASN A 547 -16.53 -12.60 -37.32
C ASN A 547 -15.68 -11.64 -38.16
N PRO A 548 -15.40 -11.96 -39.44
CA PRO A 548 -14.71 -11.02 -40.31
C PRO A 548 -15.63 -9.80 -40.58
N VAL A 549 -15.10 -8.60 -40.39
CA VAL A 549 -15.84 -7.33 -40.57
C VAL A 549 -15.20 -6.40 -41.60
N ALA A 550 -13.90 -6.55 -41.85
CA ALA A 550 -13.13 -5.74 -42.79
C ALA A 550 -11.96 -6.55 -43.38
N PHE A 551 -11.26 -5.97 -44.34
CA PHE A 551 -9.99 -6.50 -44.86
C PHE A 551 -8.84 -5.53 -44.60
N SER A 552 -7.64 -6.08 -44.49
CA SER A 552 -6.37 -5.36 -44.56
C SER A 552 -5.56 -5.93 -45.72
N GLY A 553 -5.24 -5.07 -46.68
CA GLY A 553 -4.39 -5.37 -47.82
C GLY A 553 -3.05 -4.68 -47.71
N ILE A 554 -1.98 -5.43 -47.95
CA ILE A 554 -0.62 -4.91 -48.11
C ILE A 554 -0.17 -5.29 -49.51
N ALA A 555 0.18 -4.31 -50.33
CA ALA A 555 0.70 -4.51 -51.67
C ALA A 555 2.10 -3.90 -51.79
N ARG A 556 3.05 -4.73 -52.19
CA ARG A 556 4.44 -4.31 -52.45
C ARG A 556 4.68 -4.22 -53.95
N ASP A 557 5.25 -3.12 -54.41
CA ASP A 557 5.75 -3.01 -55.77
C ASP A 557 6.94 -3.95 -55.97
N ILE A 558 6.83 -4.86 -56.94
CA ILE A 558 7.87 -5.83 -57.30
C ILE A 558 8.34 -5.64 -58.74
N THR A 559 8.05 -4.49 -59.35
CA THR A 559 8.38 -4.20 -60.75
C THR A 559 9.89 -4.24 -60.99
N GLU A 560 10.67 -3.55 -60.16
CA GLU A 560 12.15 -3.56 -60.24
C GLU A 560 12.73 -4.96 -60.02
N LYS A 561 12.14 -5.71 -59.07
CA LYS A 561 12.52 -7.10 -58.80
C LYS A 561 12.31 -7.98 -60.04
N LYS A 562 11.13 -7.92 -60.68
CA LYS A 562 10.81 -8.68 -61.91
C LYS A 562 11.76 -8.32 -63.05
N ILE A 563 12.08 -7.03 -63.23
CA ILE A 563 13.02 -6.58 -64.26
C ILE A 563 14.41 -7.17 -64.01
N THR A 564 14.89 -7.12 -62.76
CA THR A 564 16.21 -7.62 -62.38
C THR A 564 16.32 -9.14 -62.53
N GLU A 565 15.28 -9.89 -62.13
CA GLU A 565 15.22 -11.35 -62.31
C GLU A 565 15.30 -11.75 -63.79
N ASN A 566 14.58 -11.04 -64.66
CA ASN A 566 14.62 -11.28 -66.10
C ASN A 566 16.00 -10.98 -66.70
N LEU A 567 16.59 -9.83 -66.36
CA LEU A 567 17.93 -9.45 -66.84
C LEU A 567 19.01 -10.43 -66.39
N LEU A 568 18.94 -10.91 -65.14
CA LEU A 568 19.89 -11.89 -64.62
C LEU A 568 19.79 -13.21 -65.37
N HIS A 569 18.56 -13.66 -65.67
CA HIS A 569 18.32 -14.88 -66.43
C HIS A 569 18.90 -14.78 -67.85
N GLU A 570 18.67 -13.67 -68.55
CA GLU A 570 19.24 -13.42 -69.87
C GLU A 570 20.78 -13.40 -69.86
N LYS A 571 21.37 -12.75 -68.85
CA LYS A 571 22.84 -12.73 -68.68
C LYS A 571 23.41 -14.13 -68.48
N GLN A 572 22.81 -14.94 -67.62
CA GLN A 572 23.25 -16.32 -67.35
C GLN A 572 23.20 -17.19 -68.60
N MET A 573 22.15 -17.05 -69.40
CA MET A 573 22.02 -17.77 -70.68
C MET A 573 23.11 -17.36 -71.68
N ALA A 574 23.42 -16.07 -71.78
CA ALA A 574 24.49 -15.58 -72.65
C ALA A 574 25.89 -16.08 -72.20
N GLU A 575 26.18 -16.07 -70.90
CA GLU A 575 27.44 -16.56 -70.36
C GLU A 575 27.62 -18.07 -70.58
N PHE A 576 26.56 -18.85 -70.36
CA PHE A 576 26.57 -20.30 -70.62
C PHE A 576 26.87 -20.59 -72.10
N ALA A 577 26.17 -19.92 -73.02
CA ALA A 577 26.38 -20.09 -74.46
C ALA A 577 27.83 -19.78 -74.89
N ASN A 578 28.42 -18.69 -74.37
CA ASN A 578 29.81 -18.31 -74.65
C ASN A 578 30.83 -19.33 -74.13
N ARG A 579 30.60 -19.89 -72.94
CA ARG A 579 31.45 -20.93 -72.37
C ARG A 579 31.42 -22.21 -73.20
N THR A 580 30.22 -22.70 -73.54
CA THR A 580 30.05 -23.91 -74.36
C THR A 580 30.67 -23.75 -75.75
N LYS A 581 30.50 -22.58 -76.41
CA LYS A 581 31.15 -22.25 -77.69
C LYS A 581 32.68 -22.40 -77.60
N SER A 582 33.28 -21.86 -76.53
CA SER A 582 34.74 -21.85 -76.35
C SER A 582 35.31 -23.25 -76.06
N GLU A 583 34.65 -24.03 -75.21
CA GLU A 583 35.06 -25.40 -74.88
C GLU A 583 34.94 -26.32 -76.09
N PHE A 584 33.88 -26.18 -76.89
CA PHE A 584 33.69 -26.93 -78.13
C PHE A 584 34.83 -26.67 -79.13
N LEU A 585 35.18 -25.40 -79.37
CA LEU A 585 36.25 -25.03 -80.30
C LEU A 585 37.63 -25.55 -79.85
N ALA A 586 37.93 -25.48 -78.55
CA ALA A 586 39.18 -25.99 -77.98
C ALA A 586 39.33 -27.51 -78.19
N ASN A 587 38.30 -28.29 -77.86
CA ASN A 587 38.31 -29.74 -77.99
C ASN A 587 38.41 -30.15 -79.47
N MET A 588 37.58 -29.57 -80.34
CA MET A 588 37.60 -29.86 -81.78
C MET A 588 38.97 -29.59 -82.39
N SER A 589 39.66 -28.52 -81.99
CA SER A 589 40.99 -28.27 -82.52
C SER A 589 42.03 -29.32 -82.09
N HIS A 590 41.96 -29.84 -80.87
CA HIS A 590 42.89 -30.89 -80.42
C HIS A 590 42.67 -32.18 -81.22
N GLU A 591 41.41 -32.55 -81.40
CA GLU A 591 41.00 -33.72 -82.18
C GLU A 591 41.36 -33.61 -83.66
N LEU A 592 41.33 -32.41 -84.24
CA LEU A 592 41.74 -32.19 -85.64
C LEU A 592 43.26 -32.07 -85.81
N ARG A 593 43.98 -31.52 -84.83
CA ARG A 593 45.45 -31.35 -84.90
C ARG A 593 46.18 -32.69 -84.91
N THR A 594 45.73 -33.64 -84.10
CA THR A 594 46.40 -34.94 -83.93
C THR A 594 46.52 -35.73 -85.24
N PRO A 595 45.43 -36.05 -85.97
CA PRO A 595 45.54 -36.79 -87.23
C PRO A 595 46.26 -35.98 -88.31
N LEU A 596 46.14 -34.65 -88.29
CA LEU A 596 46.78 -33.77 -89.26
C LEU A 596 48.30 -33.73 -89.10
N ASN A 597 48.80 -33.69 -87.86
CA ASN A 597 50.23 -33.80 -87.58
C ASN A 597 50.79 -35.14 -88.05
N SER A 598 50.04 -36.24 -87.91
CA SER A 598 50.44 -37.54 -88.47
C SER A 598 50.50 -37.51 -90.00
N ILE A 599 49.48 -36.95 -90.67
CA ILE A 599 49.47 -36.80 -92.14
C ILE A 599 50.67 -35.99 -92.61
N ILE A 600 50.95 -34.85 -91.96
CA ILE A 600 52.09 -33.99 -92.27
C ILE A 600 53.39 -34.75 -92.04
N GLY A 601 53.57 -35.40 -90.89
CA GLY A 601 54.79 -36.13 -90.55
C GLY A 601 55.12 -37.26 -91.54
N PHE A 602 54.14 -38.11 -91.87
CA PHE A 602 54.33 -39.15 -92.87
C PHE A 602 54.57 -38.58 -94.27
N SER A 603 53.89 -37.48 -94.63
CA SER A 603 54.13 -36.83 -95.92
C SER A 603 55.52 -36.20 -96.01
N ASP A 604 56.04 -35.61 -94.93
CA ASP A 604 57.38 -35.02 -94.90
C ASP A 604 58.46 -36.11 -94.96
N MET A 605 58.30 -37.22 -94.23
CA MET A 605 59.22 -38.38 -94.33
C MET A 605 59.27 -38.98 -95.74
N LEU A 606 58.12 -39.07 -96.41
CA LEU A 606 58.06 -39.51 -97.81
C LEU A 606 58.71 -38.47 -98.74
N TYR A 607 58.50 -37.18 -98.50
CA TYR A 607 59.10 -36.11 -99.31
C TYR A 607 60.63 -36.09 -99.20
N GLU A 608 61.16 -36.35 -98.00
CA GLU A 608 62.60 -36.51 -97.72
C GLU A 608 63.17 -37.84 -98.23
N GLN A 609 62.34 -38.69 -98.85
CA GLN A 609 62.72 -39.99 -99.42
C GLN A 609 63.29 -40.97 -98.38
N ALA A 610 62.89 -40.83 -97.11
CA ALA A 610 63.37 -41.68 -96.00
C ALA A 610 63.01 -43.18 -96.16
N TYR A 611 62.03 -43.50 -97.00
CA TYR A 611 61.55 -44.86 -97.28
C TYR A 611 61.84 -45.35 -98.72
N GLY A 612 62.69 -44.63 -99.47
CA GLY A 612 63.09 -44.98 -100.83
C GLY A 612 62.91 -43.85 -101.85
N GLU A 613 63.53 -43.99 -103.03
CA GLU A 613 63.49 -42.99 -104.10
C GLU A 613 62.08 -42.84 -104.69
N LEU A 614 61.64 -41.60 -104.86
CA LEU A 614 60.33 -41.27 -105.43
C LEU A 614 60.46 -40.61 -106.80
N ASN A 615 59.52 -40.92 -107.69
CA ASN A 615 59.47 -40.23 -108.98
C ASN A 615 58.89 -38.81 -108.85
N GLN A 616 59.13 -37.99 -109.88
CA GLN A 616 58.71 -36.58 -109.92
C GLN A 616 57.19 -36.36 -109.74
N LYS A 617 56.33 -37.29 -110.15
CA LYS A 617 54.88 -37.16 -109.93
C LYS A 617 54.52 -37.47 -108.47
N GLN A 618 55.16 -38.47 -107.86
CA GLN A 618 54.98 -38.82 -106.45
C GLN A 618 55.46 -37.69 -105.53
N LEU A 619 56.64 -37.12 -105.80
CA LEU A 619 57.15 -35.97 -105.03
C LEU A 619 56.20 -34.77 -105.07
N ARG A 620 55.63 -34.45 -106.23
CA ARG A 620 54.60 -33.39 -106.34
C ARG A 620 53.33 -33.71 -105.56
N ALA A 621 52.85 -34.95 -105.63
CA ALA A 621 51.64 -35.36 -104.91
C ALA A 621 51.83 -35.29 -103.40
N ILE A 622 52.96 -35.80 -102.89
CA ILE A 622 53.30 -35.76 -101.45
C ILE A 622 53.54 -34.32 -100.99
N SER A 623 54.23 -33.50 -101.78
CA SER A 623 54.40 -32.07 -101.50
C SER A 623 53.05 -31.37 -101.36
N ASN A 624 52.09 -31.66 -102.25
CA ASN A 624 50.74 -31.12 -102.15
C ASN A 624 50.01 -31.59 -100.88
N ILE A 625 50.17 -32.86 -100.47
CA ILE A 625 49.58 -33.37 -99.23
C ILE A 625 50.17 -32.66 -98.00
N SER A 626 51.50 -32.55 -97.92
CA SER A 626 52.19 -31.85 -96.83
C SER A 626 51.77 -30.37 -96.77
N ASN A 627 51.77 -29.68 -97.91
CA ASN A 627 51.40 -28.26 -97.98
C ASN A 627 49.94 -28.03 -97.60
N ASN A 628 49.01 -28.86 -98.07
CA ASN A 628 47.60 -28.76 -97.68
C ASN A 628 47.37 -29.12 -96.21
N GLY A 629 48.12 -30.10 -95.68
CA GLY A 629 48.09 -30.46 -94.27
C GLY A 629 48.54 -29.29 -93.37
N LYS A 630 49.70 -28.71 -93.68
CA LYS A 630 50.24 -27.51 -93.01
C LYS A 630 49.27 -26.33 -93.12
N HIS A 631 48.64 -26.14 -94.28
CA HIS A 631 47.64 -25.09 -94.47
C HIS A 631 46.41 -25.26 -93.58
N LEU A 632 45.85 -26.48 -93.49
CA LEU A 632 44.71 -26.77 -92.62
C LEU A 632 45.05 -26.60 -91.14
N LEU A 633 46.27 -26.97 -90.74
CA LEU A 633 46.73 -26.81 -89.37
C LEU A 633 46.80 -25.33 -88.98
N ASN A 634 47.32 -24.49 -89.88
CA ASN A 634 47.38 -23.05 -89.70
C ASN A 634 45.99 -22.41 -89.61
N LEU A 635 45.02 -22.90 -90.40
CA LEU A 635 43.63 -22.49 -90.34
C LEU A 635 43.01 -22.78 -88.97
N ILE A 636 43.13 -24.03 -88.49
CA ILE A 636 42.59 -24.46 -87.20
C ILE A 636 43.20 -23.64 -86.06
N ASN A 637 44.53 -23.47 -86.07
CA ASN A 637 45.21 -22.66 -85.07
C ASN A 637 44.73 -21.20 -85.11
N GLY A 638 44.54 -20.61 -86.31
CA GLY A 638 43.99 -19.26 -86.46
C GLY A 638 42.58 -19.10 -85.89
N ILE A 639 41.69 -20.09 -86.08
CA ILE A 639 40.34 -20.09 -85.51
C ILE A 639 40.40 -20.18 -83.99
N LEU A 640 41.27 -21.03 -83.44
CA LEU A 640 41.47 -21.15 -82.00
C LEU A 640 41.97 -19.84 -81.38
N ASP A 641 42.99 -19.22 -81.98
CA ASP A 641 43.52 -17.97 -81.46
C ASP A 641 42.43 -16.90 -81.44
N LEU A 642 41.65 -16.76 -82.52
CA LEU A 642 40.52 -15.84 -82.55
C LEU A 642 39.50 -16.14 -81.43
N SER A 643 39.15 -17.41 -81.23
CA SER A 643 38.24 -17.82 -80.15
C SER A 643 38.78 -17.54 -78.75
N LYS A 644 40.09 -17.71 -78.53
CA LYS A 644 40.72 -17.41 -77.23
C LYS A 644 40.74 -15.91 -76.95
N ILE A 645 40.95 -15.09 -77.98
CA ILE A 645 40.92 -13.63 -77.87
C ILE A 645 39.48 -13.16 -77.58
N GLU A 646 38.47 -13.65 -78.32
CA GLU A 646 37.05 -13.32 -78.06
C GLU A 646 36.61 -13.70 -76.64
N ALA A 647 37.16 -14.78 -76.08
CA ALA A 647 36.86 -15.24 -74.74
C ALA A 647 37.69 -14.56 -73.63
N ASN A 648 38.55 -13.59 -73.95
CA ASN A 648 39.52 -12.97 -73.03
C ASN A 648 40.42 -14.00 -72.31
N LYS A 649 40.76 -15.11 -72.97
CA LYS A 649 41.60 -16.21 -72.43
C LYS A 649 43.00 -16.24 -73.02
N MET A 650 43.37 -15.25 -73.83
CA MET A 650 44.70 -15.16 -74.44
C MET A 650 45.57 -14.18 -73.63
N GLU A 651 46.54 -14.73 -72.92
CA GLU A 651 47.58 -13.98 -72.23
C GLU A 651 48.80 -13.80 -73.14
N LEU A 652 49.44 -12.63 -73.08
CA LEU A 652 50.64 -12.30 -73.84
C LEU A 652 51.89 -12.55 -72.97
N ASP A 653 52.88 -13.25 -73.52
CA ASP A 653 54.15 -13.53 -72.85
C ASP A 653 55.19 -12.46 -73.20
N TYR A 654 55.17 -11.34 -72.46
CA TYR A 654 56.03 -10.19 -72.71
C TYR A 654 57.50 -10.50 -72.41
N LYS A 655 58.35 -10.37 -73.44
CA LYS A 655 59.81 -10.51 -73.37
C LYS A 655 60.48 -9.30 -74.01
N GLU A 656 61.67 -8.97 -73.53
CA GLU A 656 62.52 -7.96 -74.16
C GLU A 656 63.37 -8.63 -75.24
N PHE A 657 63.25 -8.18 -76.49
CA PHE A 657 64.00 -8.71 -77.62
C PHE A 657 64.50 -7.61 -78.55
N GLU A 658 65.52 -7.93 -79.35
CA GLU A 658 66.11 -7.01 -80.31
C GLU A 658 65.29 -6.99 -81.60
N LEU A 659 64.74 -5.82 -81.94
CA LEU A 659 63.82 -5.68 -83.07
C LEU A 659 64.49 -6.02 -84.40
N ALA A 660 65.75 -5.63 -84.58
CA ALA A 660 66.52 -5.96 -85.79
C ALA A 660 66.66 -7.48 -85.98
N SER A 661 66.99 -8.20 -84.91
CA SER A 661 67.14 -9.65 -84.90
C SER A 661 65.84 -10.37 -85.28
N SER A 662 64.69 -9.95 -84.75
CA SER A 662 63.40 -10.56 -85.11
C SER A 662 62.97 -10.23 -86.55
N LEU A 663 63.31 -9.05 -87.07
CA LEU A 663 63.05 -8.69 -88.48
C LEU A 663 63.96 -9.45 -89.45
N ASP A 664 65.23 -9.62 -89.10
CA ASP A 664 66.17 -10.44 -89.86
C ASP A 664 65.71 -11.91 -89.89
N LEU A 665 65.18 -12.43 -88.78
CA LEU A 665 64.58 -13.76 -88.73
C LEU A 665 63.42 -13.89 -89.75
N ILE A 666 62.50 -12.93 -89.78
CA ILE A 666 61.38 -12.92 -90.74
C ILE A 666 61.89 -12.84 -92.18
N ARG A 667 62.87 -11.98 -92.46
CA ARG A 667 63.49 -11.88 -93.80
C ARG A 667 64.10 -13.20 -94.20
N ASN A 668 64.85 -13.85 -93.32
CA ASN A 668 65.51 -15.14 -93.60
C ASN A 668 64.49 -16.27 -93.86
N ILE A 669 63.39 -16.30 -93.11
CA ILE A 669 62.31 -17.29 -93.30
C ILE A 669 61.61 -17.09 -94.64
N LEU A 670 61.39 -15.85 -95.07
CA LEU A 670 60.59 -15.52 -96.25
C LEU A 670 61.41 -15.30 -97.53
N SER A 671 62.73 -15.11 -97.44
CA SER A 671 63.62 -14.96 -98.61
C SER A 671 63.45 -16.09 -99.63
N PRO A 672 63.43 -17.38 -99.25
CA PRO A 672 63.26 -18.47 -100.22
C PRO A 672 61.91 -18.44 -100.96
N ILE A 673 60.89 -17.81 -100.38
CA ILE A 673 59.57 -17.64 -101.00
C ILE A 673 59.59 -16.43 -101.94
N ALA A 674 60.25 -15.34 -101.53
CA ALA A 674 60.45 -14.15 -102.34
C ALA A 674 61.34 -14.40 -103.57
N ASP A 675 62.42 -15.18 -103.41
CA ASP A 675 63.37 -15.54 -104.48
C ASP A 675 62.69 -16.29 -105.63
N LYS A 676 61.66 -17.11 -105.36
CA LYS A 676 60.87 -17.80 -106.40
C LYS A 676 60.17 -16.84 -107.37
N LYS A 677 59.89 -15.61 -106.93
CA LYS A 677 59.32 -14.53 -107.73
C LYS A 677 60.34 -13.42 -108.06
N ASN A 678 61.60 -13.62 -107.68
CA ASN A 678 62.67 -12.61 -107.76
C ASN A 678 62.27 -11.30 -107.07
N ILE A 679 61.69 -11.37 -105.86
CA ILE A 679 61.30 -10.20 -105.06
C ILE A 679 62.40 -9.91 -104.04
N GLU A 680 62.90 -8.67 -104.02
CA GLU A 680 63.87 -8.22 -103.01
C GLU A 680 63.13 -7.78 -101.73
N ILE A 681 63.66 -8.16 -100.56
CA ILE A 681 63.12 -7.73 -99.25
C ILE A 681 64.13 -6.77 -98.61
N GLU A 682 63.76 -5.49 -98.54
CA GLU A 682 64.57 -4.45 -97.92
C GLU A 682 64.09 -4.19 -96.49
N THR A 683 65.00 -4.24 -95.52
CA THR A 683 64.72 -3.97 -94.09
C THR A 683 65.40 -2.68 -93.65
N GLY A 684 64.60 -1.71 -93.20
CA GLY A 684 65.05 -0.44 -92.63
C GLY A 684 64.66 -0.35 -91.16
N VAL A 685 65.65 -0.49 -90.26
CA VAL A 685 65.44 -0.35 -88.82
C VAL A 685 65.88 1.04 -88.37
N ASP A 686 64.98 1.79 -87.73
CA ASP A 686 65.28 3.05 -87.06
C ASP A 686 66.31 2.82 -85.95
N SER A 687 67.47 3.47 -86.06
CA SER A 687 68.58 3.32 -85.11
C SER A 687 68.26 3.77 -83.69
N SER A 688 67.15 4.50 -83.49
CA SER A 688 66.65 4.89 -82.17
C SER A 688 65.90 3.78 -81.42
N ILE A 689 65.65 2.63 -82.05
CA ILE A 689 64.96 1.47 -81.46
C ILE A 689 65.88 0.25 -81.50
N SER A 690 66.51 -0.07 -80.37
CA SER A 690 67.33 -1.29 -80.23
C SER A 690 66.49 -2.48 -79.77
N LYS A 691 65.74 -2.32 -78.67
CA LYS A 691 64.93 -3.38 -78.05
C LYS A 691 63.49 -2.93 -77.81
N ILE A 692 62.57 -3.90 -77.85
CA ILE A 692 61.15 -3.70 -77.54
C ILE A 692 60.68 -4.78 -76.56
N CYS A 693 59.67 -4.46 -75.73
CA CYS A 693 59.03 -5.39 -74.80
C CYS A 693 57.65 -5.79 -75.33
N ALA A 694 57.53 -6.99 -75.89
CA ALA A 694 56.30 -7.53 -76.45
C ALA A 694 56.32 -9.07 -76.41
N ASP A 695 55.23 -9.73 -76.78
CA ASP A 695 55.25 -11.17 -77.03
C ASP A 695 55.92 -11.45 -78.37
N GLU A 696 57.17 -11.93 -78.34
CA GLU A 696 58.01 -12.13 -79.52
C GLU A 696 57.39 -13.12 -80.52
N ASP A 697 56.79 -14.21 -80.04
CA ASP A 697 56.15 -15.21 -80.91
C ASP A 697 54.95 -14.61 -81.65
N ARG A 698 54.15 -13.80 -80.94
CA ARG A 698 52.99 -13.11 -81.52
C ARG A 698 53.43 -11.98 -82.45
N PHE A 699 54.53 -11.29 -82.14
CA PHE A 699 55.14 -10.29 -82.99
C PHE A 699 55.65 -10.90 -84.31
N ILE A 700 56.43 -11.99 -84.24
CA ILE A 700 56.89 -12.76 -85.39
C ILE A 700 55.69 -13.19 -86.24
N ARG A 701 54.59 -13.62 -85.61
CA ARG A 701 53.38 -13.99 -86.33
C ARG A 701 52.69 -12.82 -87.03
N ILE A 702 52.64 -11.63 -86.42
CA ILE A 702 52.12 -10.43 -87.09
C ILE A 702 52.97 -10.14 -88.34
N MET A 703 54.29 -10.10 -88.16
CA MET A 703 55.24 -9.81 -89.24
C MET A 703 55.16 -10.84 -90.36
N PHE A 704 55.14 -12.13 -90.03
CA PHE A 704 54.99 -13.20 -91.02
C PHE A 704 53.70 -13.02 -91.84
N ASN A 705 52.56 -12.71 -91.21
CA ASN A 705 51.31 -12.49 -91.92
C ASN A 705 51.33 -11.26 -92.84
N LEU A 706 51.97 -10.17 -92.43
CA LEU A 706 52.04 -8.95 -93.24
C LEU A 706 53.02 -9.10 -94.42
N VAL A 707 54.20 -9.67 -94.16
CA VAL A 707 55.25 -9.83 -95.18
C VAL A 707 54.92 -10.95 -96.16
N ASP A 708 54.35 -12.08 -95.71
CA ASP A 708 53.87 -13.14 -96.61
C ASP A 708 52.79 -12.61 -97.56
N ASN A 709 51.83 -11.82 -97.04
CA ASN A 709 50.83 -11.15 -97.88
C ASN A 709 51.49 -10.19 -98.89
N ALA A 710 52.46 -9.38 -98.46
CA ALA A 710 53.19 -8.48 -99.35
C ALA A 710 53.88 -9.23 -100.50
N ILE A 711 54.62 -10.31 -100.22
CA ILE A 711 55.30 -11.14 -101.24
C ILE A 711 54.29 -11.82 -102.16
N LYS A 712 53.20 -12.32 -101.59
CA LYS A 712 52.15 -13.03 -102.33
C LYS A 712 51.46 -12.13 -103.34
N PHE A 713 51.16 -10.88 -102.99
CA PHE A 713 50.42 -9.95 -103.86
C PHE A 713 51.29 -8.99 -104.67
N SER A 714 52.60 -8.95 -104.42
CA SER A 714 53.59 -8.23 -105.23
C SER A 714 53.79 -8.87 -106.62
N PHE A 715 54.17 -8.03 -107.59
CA PHE A 715 54.59 -8.47 -108.93
C PHE A 715 55.94 -9.20 -108.89
N GLU A 716 56.27 -9.98 -109.92
CA GLU A 716 57.60 -10.59 -110.05
C GLU A 716 58.65 -9.50 -110.36
N ASN A 717 59.90 -9.66 -109.91
CA ASN A 717 60.97 -8.65 -110.04
C ASN A 717 60.65 -7.32 -109.35
N SER A 718 60.15 -7.39 -108.11
CA SER A 718 59.68 -6.23 -107.37
C SER A 718 60.31 -6.14 -105.98
N LEU A 719 59.92 -5.13 -105.21
CA LEU A 719 60.52 -4.81 -103.91
C LEU A 719 59.44 -4.78 -102.83
N VAL A 720 59.72 -5.45 -101.71
CA VAL A 720 58.95 -5.37 -100.46
C VAL A 720 59.81 -4.67 -99.41
N LYS A 721 59.31 -3.56 -98.86
CA LYS A 721 60.04 -2.77 -97.84
C LYS A 721 59.44 -2.98 -96.47
N ILE A 722 60.29 -3.27 -95.49
CA ILE A 722 59.93 -3.32 -94.08
C ILE A 722 60.61 -2.14 -93.39
N GLY A 723 59.83 -1.15 -92.97
CA GLY A 723 60.30 0.03 -92.26
C GLY A 723 59.90 0.01 -90.80
N THR A 724 60.76 0.50 -89.93
CA THR A 724 60.41 0.80 -88.53
C THR A 724 60.58 2.29 -88.25
N ARG A 725 59.76 2.83 -87.35
CA ARG A 725 59.85 4.23 -86.91
C ARG A 725 59.41 4.34 -85.46
N LYS A 726 60.15 5.10 -84.65
CA LYS A 726 59.68 5.49 -83.31
C LYS A 726 58.64 6.60 -83.41
N LYS A 727 57.47 6.39 -82.79
CA LYS A 727 56.38 7.37 -82.72
C LYS A 727 55.91 7.52 -81.28
N GLY A 728 56.59 8.40 -80.53
CA GLY A 728 56.41 8.52 -79.07
C GLY A 728 56.88 7.26 -78.35
N GLU A 729 56.01 6.68 -77.52
CA GLU A 729 56.23 5.41 -76.80
C GLU A 729 55.86 4.16 -77.64
N LEU A 730 55.42 4.35 -78.89
CA LEU A 730 55.08 3.26 -79.79
C LEU A 730 56.19 3.05 -80.84
N VAL A 731 56.42 1.80 -81.20
CA VAL A 731 57.15 1.42 -82.41
C VAL A 731 56.14 1.17 -83.52
N GLU A 732 56.22 1.96 -84.60
CA GLU A 732 55.41 1.75 -85.80
C GLU A 732 56.24 0.96 -86.82
N ILE A 733 55.63 -0.10 -87.36
CA ILE A 733 56.25 -0.97 -88.36
C ILE A 733 55.37 -0.96 -89.60
N THR A 734 55.99 -0.74 -90.75
CA THR A 734 55.34 -0.64 -92.06
C THR A 734 55.87 -1.74 -92.97
N VAL A 735 54.97 -2.46 -93.62
CA VAL A 735 55.29 -3.40 -94.69
C VAL A 735 54.67 -2.87 -95.97
N GLU A 736 55.51 -2.48 -96.92
CA GLU A 736 55.13 -1.90 -98.21
C GLU A 736 55.40 -2.90 -99.33
N ASP A 737 54.39 -3.13 -100.16
CA ASP A 737 54.40 -4.01 -101.32
C ASP A 737 54.23 -3.20 -102.61
N THR A 738 54.74 -3.71 -103.73
CA THR A 738 54.61 -3.09 -105.06
C THR A 738 53.67 -3.90 -105.96
N GLY A 739 52.55 -4.38 -105.39
CA GLY A 739 51.63 -5.32 -106.01
C GLY A 739 50.35 -4.74 -106.61
N ILE A 740 49.35 -5.62 -106.73
CA ILE A 740 48.06 -5.34 -107.39
C ILE A 740 47.22 -4.25 -106.70
N GLY A 741 47.49 -3.95 -105.43
CA GLY A 741 46.66 -3.10 -104.59
C GLY A 741 45.23 -3.63 -104.38
N ILE A 742 44.39 -2.86 -103.70
CA ILE A 742 43.07 -3.26 -103.19
C ILE A 742 42.04 -2.23 -103.63
N LYS A 743 40.96 -2.69 -104.29
CA LYS A 743 39.82 -1.86 -104.69
C LYS A 743 39.14 -1.22 -103.49
N THR A 744 38.72 0.05 -103.61
CA THR A 744 38.07 0.82 -102.53
C THR A 744 36.84 0.11 -101.94
N GLU A 745 36.05 -0.58 -102.76
CA GLU A 745 34.86 -1.34 -102.34
C GLU A 745 35.17 -2.54 -101.44
N ASP A 746 36.39 -3.08 -101.53
CA ASP A 746 36.82 -4.27 -100.78
C ASP A 746 37.66 -3.93 -99.55
N GLN A 747 38.06 -2.66 -99.39
CA GLN A 747 38.85 -2.19 -98.24
C GLN A 747 38.10 -2.36 -96.90
N ASN A 748 36.77 -2.26 -96.89
CA ASN A 748 35.94 -2.46 -95.70
C ASN A 748 35.89 -3.92 -95.20
N LYS A 749 36.46 -4.88 -95.94
CA LYS A 749 36.51 -6.31 -95.60
C LYS A 749 37.85 -6.75 -95.00
N LEU A 750 38.93 -5.97 -95.11
CA LEU A 750 40.31 -6.43 -94.87
C LEU A 750 40.59 -6.97 -93.46
N PHE A 751 39.87 -6.51 -92.44
CA PHE A 751 40.03 -6.97 -91.05
C PHE A 751 38.86 -7.81 -90.53
N LYS A 752 37.90 -8.15 -91.38
CA LYS A 752 36.78 -9.02 -91.00
C LYS A 752 37.21 -10.48 -91.10
N PRO A 753 37.05 -11.30 -90.04
CA PRO A 753 37.36 -12.72 -90.09
C PRO A 753 36.65 -13.42 -91.26
N PHE A 754 37.33 -14.37 -91.90
CA PHE A 754 36.83 -15.19 -93.02
C PHE A 754 36.42 -14.41 -94.29
N SER A 755 36.78 -13.13 -94.39
CA SER A 755 36.47 -12.32 -95.57
C SER A 755 37.65 -12.31 -96.54
N GLN A 756 37.41 -12.69 -97.81
CA GLN A 756 38.40 -12.61 -98.89
C GLN A 756 38.00 -11.52 -99.90
N VAL A 757 38.99 -10.83 -100.43
CA VAL A 757 38.80 -9.81 -101.47
C VAL A 757 38.81 -10.49 -102.84
N ASN A 758 37.68 -10.45 -103.56
CA ASN A 758 37.54 -11.08 -104.87
C ASN A 758 38.09 -10.18 -105.98
N SER A 759 39.34 -10.38 -106.37
CA SER A 759 39.89 -9.82 -107.61
C SER A 759 39.82 -10.85 -108.75
N PHE A 760 39.60 -10.40 -110.00
CA PHE A 760 39.42 -11.21 -111.22
C PHE A 760 40.58 -12.21 -111.55
N SER A 761 41.64 -12.23 -110.74
CA SER A 761 42.80 -13.14 -110.80
C SER A 761 42.79 -14.22 -109.69
N SER A 762 41.64 -14.46 -109.04
CA SER A 762 41.50 -15.27 -107.80
C SER A 762 41.91 -16.74 -107.90
N LYS A 763 42.10 -17.31 -109.10
CA LYS A 763 42.67 -18.67 -109.23
C LYS A 763 44.16 -18.75 -108.89
N LYS A 764 44.90 -17.63 -108.83
CA LYS A 764 46.36 -17.63 -108.60
C LYS A 764 46.77 -17.46 -107.12
N PHE A 765 45.90 -16.96 -106.24
CA PHE A 765 46.29 -16.57 -104.86
C PHE A 765 45.26 -17.00 -103.82
N GLN A 766 45.44 -18.18 -103.21
CA GLN A 766 44.52 -18.74 -102.19
C GLN A 766 44.92 -18.29 -100.77
N GLY A 767 44.01 -17.65 -100.02
CA GLY A 767 44.24 -17.20 -98.63
C GLY A 767 43.09 -17.56 -97.72
N THR A 768 43.27 -17.48 -96.40
CA THR A 768 42.27 -17.95 -95.42
C THR A 768 41.27 -16.88 -94.98
N GLY A 769 41.58 -15.60 -95.20
CA GLY A 769 40.81 -14.46 -94.68
C GLY A 769 40.93 -14.25 -93.16
N LEU A 770 41.80 -15.01 -92.47
CA LEU A 770 42.01 -14.90 -91.02
C LEU A 770 43.23 -14.04 -90.64
N GLY A 771 44.28 -14.01 -91.48
CA GLY A 771 45.57 -13.42 -91.15
C GLY A 771 45.48 -11.96 -90.68
N LEU A 772 44.88 -11.07 -91.48
CA LEU A 772 44.75 -9.65 -91.13
C LEU A 772 43.83 -9.42 -89.92
N SER A 773 42.75 -10.20 -89.78
CA SER A 773 41.88 -10.12 -88.60
C SER A 773 42.63 -10.49 -87.31
N LEU A 774 43.50 -11.50 -87.39
CA LEU A 774 44.34 -11.91 -86.27
C LEU A 774 45.42 -10.87 -85.96
N VAL A 775 46.05 -10.28 -86.98
CA VAL A 775 46.99 -9.16 -86.81
C VAL A 775 46.34 -8.04 -86.01
N LYS A 776 45.13 -7.60 -86.41
CA LYS A 776 44.40 -6.55 -85.68
C LYS A 776 44.14 -6.91 -84.22
N GLN A 777 43.70 -8.15 -83.96
CA GLN A 777 43.40 -8.61 -82.62
C GLN A 777 44.63 -8.72 -81.73
N ILE A 778 45.73 -9.28 -82.24
CA ILE A 778 47.00 -9.38 -81.50
C ILE A 778 47.58 -8.00 -81.22
N VAL A 779 47.55 -7.08 -82.19
CA VAL A 779 48.04 -5.70 -82.00
C VAL A 779 47.21 -4.96 -80.95
N ASN A 780 45.88 -5.11 -80.97
CA ASN A 780 45.00 -4.54 -79.96
C ASN A 780 45.29 -5.10 -78.55
N LEU A 781 45.57 -6.40 -78.43
CA LEU A 781 45.98 -7.01 -77.15
C LEU A 781 47.30 -6.43 -76.62
N HIS A 782 48.21 -6.06 -77.51
CA HIS A 782 49.44 -5.35 -77.15
C HIS A 782 49.20 -3.86 -76.79
N GLY A 783 47.96 -3.36 -76.82
CA GLY A 783 47.64 -1.94 -76.61
C GLY A 783 47.93 -1.05 -77.82
N GLY A 784 48.10 -1.66 -79.01
CA GLY A 784 48.47 -1.01 -80.24
C GLY A 784 47.30 -0.71 -81.20
N TYR A 785 47.61 -0.26 -82.41
CA TYR A 785 46.64 -0.09 -83.49
C TYR A 785 47.22 -0.49 -84.85
N VAL A 786 46.34 -0.81 -85.81
CA VAL A 786 46.69 -1.15 -87.20
C VAL A 786 46.12 -0.14 -88.19
N TRP A 787 46.82 0.12 -89.28
CA TRP A 787 46.35 0.94 -90.40
C TRP A 787 46.92 0.45 -91.73
N PHE A 788 46.34 0.90 -92.83
CA PHE A 788 46.87 0.60 -94.15
C PHE A 788 46.66 1.80 -95.10
N LYS A 789 47.46 1.85 -96.16
CA LYS A 789 47.31 2.74 -97.31
C LYS A 789 47.46 1.88 -98.56
N CYS A 790 46.60 2.06 -99.55
CA CYS A 790 46.65 1.23 -100.74
C CYS A 790 46.06 1.97 -101.93
N GLU A 791 46.69 1.82 -103.09
CA GLU A 791 46.19 2.32 -104.36
C GLU A 791 46.20 1.18 -105.38
N GLN A 792 45.09 0.96 -106.08
CA GLN A 792 44.96 -0.15 -107.01
C GLN A 792 46.02 -0.04 -108.13
N GLY A 793 46.80 -1.11 -108.32
CA GLY A 793 47.88 -1.18 -109.30
C GLY A 793 49.22 -0.53 -108.88
N LYS A 794 49.31 0.08 -107.70
CA LYS A 794 50.55 0.68 -107.17
C LYS A 794 51.04 0.04 -105.85
N GLY A 795 50.40 -1.03 -105.40
CA GLY A 795 50.74 -1.74 -104.17
C GLY A 795 50.02 -1.26 -102.91
N SER A 796 50.44 -1.78 -101.77
CA SER A 796 49.84 -1.49 -100.45
C SER A 796 50.90 -1.31 -99.38
N THR A 797 50.63 -0.45 -98.42
CA THR A 797 51.36 -0.32 -97.16
C THR A 797 50.45 -0.77 -96.03
N PHE A 798 50.80 -1.85 -95.36
CA PHE A 798 50.17 -2.24 -94.09
C PHE A 798 51.08 -1.88 -92.94
N ALA A 799 50.51 -1.37 -91.86
CA ALA A 799 51.27 -0.92 -90.72
C ALA A 799 50.56 -1.19 -89.41
N PHE A 800 51.36 -1.32 -88.36
CA PHE A 800 50.88 -1.45 -87.00
C PHE A 800 51.82 -0.73 -86.04
N ALA A 801 51.28 -0.31 -84.90
CA ALA A 801 52.04 0.31 -83.83
C ALA A 801 51.79 -0.44 -82.53
N ILE A 802 52.85 -0.78 -81.79
CA ILE A 802 52.79 -1.40 -80.45
C ILE A 802 53.68 -0.63 -79.45
N PRO A 803 53.40 -0.68 -78.14
CA PRO A 803 54.24 -0.07 -77.11
C PRO A 803 55.67 -0.63 -77.10
N ILE A 804 56.66 0.26 -76.91
CA ILE A 804 58.08 -0.11 -76.80
C ILE A 804 58.37 -0.72 -75.42
N THR A 805 57.69 -0.23 -74.38
CA THR A 805 57.76 -0.70 -72.99
C THR A 805 56.37 -1.16 -72.55
N LYS A 806 56.31 -2.06 -71.56
CA LYS A 806 55.02 -2.46 -70.96
C LYS A 806 54.44 -1.25 -70.22
N GLY A 807 53.28 -0.78 -70.66
CA GLY A 807 52.48 0.24 -69.98
C GLY A 807 51.88 -0.26 -68.67
#